data_AF-A0A535MME9-F1
#
_entry.id   AF-A0A535MME9-F1
#
_cell.length_a   1.000
_cell.length_b   1.000
_cell.length_c   1.000
_cell.angle_alpha   90.00
_cell.angle_beta   90.00
_cell.angle_gamma   90.00
#
_symmetry.space_group_name_H-M   'P 1'
#
loop_
_entity.id
_entity.type
_entity.pdbx_description
1 polymer ?
#
loop_
_entity_poly.entity_id
_entity_poly.type
_entity_poly.pdbx_seq_one_letter_code
_entity_poly.pdbx_strand_id
1 'polypeptide(L)'
;MTLPWKVATPAGRPPQTMAWSPSWPGDRSASSGTYGMMAEHGERETATLASSNEAAAQERRPILPTGNTRFDWAMAGLSSLLLGGFYVDLWAHAHGRTDNTFFTPWHALLYSAMAVVGIFLGANAIRRRSRGSAWPETLPPGYGLSLIGVGLFTVGGVADLIWHVIFGVEFSVDALLSPTHLVLASAGVLIVAGPLRAAWRNPERTSQRWVGKIPAVLSLALLLSILTAFTQFVHPLGVTWAGRAPVAPQTHAELFFMKADGADQTRLTISSGHSDGSPSWSPDGRAIGFVRLDVVSGRNPMGEIYRMNADGSGATALTRSPAWYLSPLWSPDGQTIAFSLTRRDTSKWTIAVIDATGGDPRVLTDGGGNDILDSWSPDGTRLLFHSDRTGRPQVFVMNADGSGQTRLTNVGDNWGGAWSPRGDTIAFASSRGGRLQIYTMDSTGRGQRRLMSSTGDDWLPAWSPDGGRLTFNSNRDDGQAQIYVANADGSRPTNALRTSSLLLDSWTPRWSPDGRFILYAAGGYPPYSSVPFVRQALGAASIILQAALLIGIVLLGLRGATLPVGSLTLILTLNAALMSVLGDQYRLIPAAIVAGLLGDLVLWRLRPAVERPASVRLFAFAVPVIFYSCYMLALQLTGGIGWSIHLWLGTIVVAGIVGLLLSYLVLPPPSMASSPSRPTS
;
A
#
# COMPACT_ATOMS: atom_id res chain seq x y z
N MET A 1 39.20 -12.68 25.26
CA MET A 1 38.80 -11.80 26.36
C MET A 1 37.30 -11.92 26.52
N THR A 2 36.90 -12.53 27.62
CA THR A 2 35.53 -12.87 28.02
C THR A 2 35.06 -11.89 29.10
N LEU A 3 33.73 -11.83 29.27
CA LEU A 3 32.97 -11.32 30.44
C LEU A 3 32.53 -9.84 30.40
N PRO A 4 31.49 -9.44 31.18
CA PRO A 4 30.08 -9.82 30.98
C PRO A 4 29.11 -8.66 31.34
N TRP A 5 27.82 -8.79 31.07
CA TRP A 5 26.80 -8.01 31.81
C TRP A 5 26.00 -8.96 32.71
N LYS A 6 26.34 -8.91 34.01
CA LYS A 6 25.60 -9.51 35.12
C LYS A 6 24.43 -8.60 35.47
N VAL A 7 23.25 -9.21 35.56
CA VAL A 7 22.06 -8.64 36.22
C VAL A 7 22.28 -8.72 37.73
N ALA A 8 21.99 -7.64 38.44
CA ALA A 8 21.83 -7.61 39.89
C ALA A 8 20.45 -7.05 40.23
N THR A 9 19.64 -7.84 40.94
CA THR A 9 18.53 -7.37 41.78
C THR A 9 19.02 -7.35 43.24
N PRO A 10 18.42 -6.52 44.13
CA PRO A 10 17.32 -7.06 44.93
C PRO A 10 16.19 -6.08 45.34
N ALA A 11 15.01 -6.70 45.47
CA ALA A 11 13.95 -6.51 46.49
C ALA A 11 13.14 -5.19 46.59
N GLY A 12 11.87 -5.27 46.18
CA GLY A 12 10.74 -4.45 46.63
C GLY A 12 9.42 -5.18 46.36
N ARG A 13 8.55 -5.30 47.38
CA ARG A 13 7.33 -6.14 47.46
C ARG A 13 6.25 -5.85 46.39
N PRO A 14 5.34 -6.82 46.09
CA PRO A 14 4.39 -6.72 44.98
C PRO A 14 3.06 -6.06 45.37
N PRO A 15 2.32 -5.44 44.44
CA PRO A 15 0.90 -5.23 44.55
C PRO A 15 0.08 -6.31 43.83
N GLN A 16 -1.05 -6.58 44.46
CA GLN A 16 -2.03 -7.64 44.28
C GLN A 16 -2.64 -7.74 42.87
N THR A 17 -2.80 -8.97 42.38
CA THR A 17 -3.58 -9.33 41.20
C THR A 17 -5.05 -9.56 41.59
N MET A 18 -5.98 -8.80 40.99
CA MET A 18 -7.40 -9.13 40.98
C MET A 18 -7.65 -10.20 39.90
N ALA A 19 -7.90 -11.43 40.34
CA ALA A 19 -8.47 -12.48 39.52
C ALA A 19 -9.96 -12.61 39.88
N TRP A 20 -10.84 -12.39 38.91
CA TRP A 20 -12.28 -12.65 39.04
C TRP A 20 -12.58 -14.07 38.54
N SER A 21 -13.10 -14.91 39.44
CA SER A 21 -13.74 -16.19 39.15
C SER A 21 -15.20 -16.14 39.65
N PRO A 22 -16.20 -16.61 38.89
CA PRO A 22 -17.54 -16.80 39.43
C PRO A 22 -17.72 -18.28 39.82
N SER A 23 -17.69 -18.54 41.14
CA SER A 23 -18.18 -19.77 41.75
C SER A 23 -19.66 -19.64 42.09
N TRP A 24 -20.45 -20.63 41.68
CA TRP A 24 -21.85 -20.81 42.07
C TRP A 24 -21.97 -21.16 43.58
N PRO A 25 -22.97 -20.64 44.32
CA PRO A 25 -23.19 -21.03 45.70
C PRO A 25 -24.08 -22.28 45.81
N GLY A 26 -23.61 -23.24 46.62
CA GLY A 26 -24.39 -24.37 47.11
C GLY A 26 -25.12 -24.08 48.43
N ASP A 27 -26.19 -24.84 48.61
CA ASP A 27 -26.87 -25.33 49.81
C ASP A 27 -26.79 -24.59 51.15
N ARG A 28 -27.98 -24.31 51.69
CA ARG A 28 -28.25 -24.37 53.13
C ARG A 28 -29.42 -25.33 53.39
N SER A 29 -29.24 -26.11 54.45
CA SER A 29 -30.11 -27.17 54.95
C SER A 29 -31.08 -26.68 56.06
N ALA A 30 -32.10 -27.52 56.29
CA ALA A 30 -32.96 -27.68 57.48
C ALA A 30 -34.06 -26.60 57.72
N SER A 31 -35.29 -26.90 58.16
CA SER A 31 -35.81 -28.03 58.95
C SER A 31 -37.36 -28.13 58.91
N SER A 32 -37.83 -29.37 59.09
CA SER A 32 -39.05 -29.86 59.79
C SER A 32 -40.47 -29.33 59.47
N GLY A 33 -41.37 -30.26 59.17
CA GLY A 33 -42.82 -30.14 59.37
C GLY A 33 -43.60 -31.37 58.86
N THR A 34 -44.04 -32.23 59.78
CA THR A 34 -44.76 -33.51 59.57
C THR A 34 -46.30 -33.34 59.51
N TYR A 35 -46.99 -34.42 59.09
CA TYR A 35 -48.46 -34.67 58.98
C TYR A 35 -49.10 -34.24 57.65
N GLY A 36 -49.96 -35.00 56.96
CA GLY A 36 -50.60 -36.29 57.20
C GLY A 36 -51.49 -36.63 55.98
N MET A 37 -51.88 -37.91 55.86
CA MET A 37 -52.68 -38.51 54.78
C MET A 37 -53.95 -37.74 54.36
N MET A 38 -54.29 -37.73 53.05
CA MET A 38 -55.51 -38.38 52.51
C MET A 38 -55.75 -38.05 51.02
N ALA A 39 -56.27 -39.08 50.34
CA ALA A 39 -57.20 -39.07 49.20
C ALA A 39 -56.66 -38.89 47.77
N GLU A 40 -56.53 -40.06 47.12
CA GLU A 40 -56.86 -40.29 45.72
C GLU A 40 -58.17 -39.58 45.31
N HIS A 41 -58.10 -38.72 44.29
CA HIS A 41 -59.05 -38.61 43.17
C HIS A 41 -58.72 -37.37 42.34
N GLY A 42 -58.10 -37.56 41.17
CA GLY A 42 -57.84 -36.46 40.23
C GLY A 42 -57.01 -36.78 38.99
N GLU A 43 -56.53 -38.02 38.81
CA GLU A 43 -55.59 -38.36 37.73
C GLU A 43 -56.21 -38.58 36.33
N ARG A 44 -57.52 -38.34 36.13
CA ARG A 44 -58.16 -38.52 34.82
C ARG A 44 -58.49 -37.25 34.04
N GLU A 45 -58.39 -36.07 34.63
CA GLU A 45 -58.58 -34.80 33.89
C GLU A 45 -57.27 -34.07 33.53
N THR A 46 -56.18 -34.36 34.24
CA THR A 46 -54.87 -33.77 33.93
C THR A 46 -54.16 -34.45 32.76
N ALA A 47 -54.46 -35.73 32.49
CA ALA A 47 -53.87 -36.46 31.36
C ALA A 47 -54.47 -36.06 30.00
N THR A 48 -55.74 -35.65 29.94
CA THR A 48 -56.43 -35.19 28.72
C THR A 48 -56.11 -33.73 28.39
N LEU A 49 -55.84 -32.89 29.39
CA LEU A 49 -55.34 -31.51 29.18
C LEU A 49 -53.83 -31.46 28.88
N ALA A 50 -53.03 -32.38 29.44
CA ALA A 50 -51.61 -32.50 29.10
C ALA A 50 -51.41 -33.08 27.69
N SER A 51 -52.17 -34.10 27.30
CA SER A 51 -52.08 -34.67 25.93
C SER A 51 -52.64 -33.77 24.84
N SER A 52 -53.63 -32.92 25.14
CA SER A 52 -54.13 -31.91 24.19
C SER A 52 -53.19 -30.72 24.04
N ASN A 53 -52.49 -30.32 25.11
CA ASN A 53 -51.42 -29.33 25.02
C ASN A 53 -50.13 -29.88 24.38
N GLU A 54 -49.81 -31.16 24.56
CA GLU A 54 -48.70 -31.81 23.85
C GLU A 54 -49.04 -32.03 22.37
N ALA A 55 -50.27 -32.43 22.03
CA ALA A 55 -50.73 -32.52 20.63
C ALA A 55 -50.80 -31.15 19.94
N ALA A 56 -51.25 -30.10 20.65
CA ALA A 56 -51.25 -28.72 20.13
C ALA A 56 -49.85 -28.07 20.09
N ALA A 57 -48.92 -28.51 20.95
CA ALA A 57 -47.50 -28.10 20.91
C ALA A 57 -46.71 -28.85 19.82
N GLN A 58 -47.13 -30.06 19.44
CA GLN A 58 -46.53 -30.80 18.32
C GLN A 58 -46.92 -30.22 16.95
N GLU A 59 -48.05 -29.54 16.84
CA GLU A 59 -48.48 -28.83 15.61
C GLU A 59 -47.87 -27.43 15.43
N ARG A 60 -47.08 -26.93 16.39
CA ARG A 60 -46.34 -25.66 16.27
C ARG A 60 -44.83 -25.84 16.27
N ARG A 61 -44.32 -26.84 15.55
CA ARG A 61 -42.97 -26.69 15.00
C ARG A 61 -43.06 -25.62 13.93
N PRO A 62 -42.42 -24.43 14.07
CA PRO A 62 -42.31 -23.53 12.95
C PRO A 62 -41.67 -24.33 11.82
N ILE A 63 -42.41 -24.53 10.73
CA ILE A 63 -41.85 -25.03 9.48
C ILE A 63 -40.91 -23.93 9.03
N LEU A 64 -39.69 -23.93 9.58
CA LEU A 64 -38.62 -23.05 9.14
C LEU A 64 -38.54 -23.22 7.63
N PRO A 65 -38.59 -22.12 6.84
CA PRO A 65 -38.58 -22.24 5.41
C PRO A 65 -37.40 -23.10 5.00
N THR A 66 -37.67 -24.27 4.45
CA THR A 66 -36.63 -25.05 3.79
C THR A 66 -36.10 -24.13 2.68
N GLY A 67 -34.86 -23.68 2.81
CA GLY A 67 -34.21 -22.91 1.75
C GLY A 67 -34.36 -23.68 0.45
N ASN A 68 -34.38 -23.03 -0.71
CA ASN A 68 -34.36 -23.73 -1.99
C ASN A 68 -32.92 -23.75 -2.52
N THR A 69 -32.39 -24.87 -3.02
CA THR A 69 -31.07 -24.91 -3.70
C THR A 69 -30.99 -23.86 -4.81
N ARG A 70 -32.13 -23.52 -5.42
CA ARG A 70 -32.25 -22.38 -6.36
C ARG A 70 -31.89 -21.03 -5.74
N PHE A 71 -32.26 -20.79 -4.48
CA PHE A 71 -31.91 -19.57 -3.75
C PHE A 71 -30.41 -19.52 -3.46
N ASP A 72 -29.81 -20.66 -3.10
CA ASP A 72 -28.37 -20.75 -2.86
C ASP A 72 -27.56 -20.46 -4.13
N TRP A 73 -27.98 -21.01 -5.27
CA TRP A 73 -27.40 -20.69 -6.57
C TRP A 73 -27.59 -19.23 -6.98
N ALA A 74 -28.79 -18.67 -6.77
CA ALA A 74 -29.04 -17.26 -7.07
C ALA A 74 -28.12 -16.36 -6.24
N MET A 75 -28.02 -16.60 -4.92
CA MET A 75 -27.14 -15.82 -4.06
C MET A 75 -25.67 -16.02 -4.38
N ALA A 76 -25.24 -17.23 -4.75
CA ALA A 76 -23.88 -17.48 -5.19
C ALA A 76 -23.54 -16.68 -6.47
N GLY A 77 -24.43 -16.70 -7.48
CA GLY A 77 -24.25 -15.94 -8.71
C GLY A 77 -24.26 -14.42 -8.48
N LEU A 78 -25.18 -13.91 -7.65
CA LEU A 78 -25.23 -12.49 -7.30
C LEU A 78 -23.99 -12.04 -6.50
N SER A 79 -23.49 -12.90 -5.61
CA SER A 79 -22.24 -12.65 -4.87
C SER A 79 -21.03 -12.61 -5.81
N SER A 80 -20.99 -13.48 -6.83
CA SER A 80 -19.95 -13.44 -7.87
C SER A 80 -20.04 -12.17 -8.72
N LEU A 81 -21.25 -11.71 -9.06
CA LEU A 81 -21.44 -10.45 -9.79
C LEU A 81 -20.95 -9.25 -8.95
N LEU A 82 -21.30 -9.22 -7.66
CA LEU A 82 -20.84 -8.19 -6.73
C LEU A 82 -19.31 -8.14 -6.66
N LEU A 83 -18.68 -9.30 -6.46
CA LEU A 83 -17.22 -9.35 -6.37
C LEU A 83 -16.53 -9.09 -7.71
N GLY A 84 -17.14 -9.48 -8.83
CA GLY A 84 -16.67 -9.12 -10.16
C GLY A 84 -16.67 -7.60 -10.37
N GLY A 85 -17.75 -6.92 -9.98
CA GLY A 85 -17.83 -5.46 -9.99
C GLY A 85 -16.74 -4.81 -9.12
N PHE A 86 -16.52 -5.34 -7.91
CA PHE A 86 -15.45 -4.88 -7.02
C PHE A 86 -14.05 -5.02 -7.63
N TYR A 87 -13.73 -6.15 -8.27
CA TYR A 87 -12.41 -6.34 -8.89
C TYR A 87 -12.22 -5.51 -10.16
N VAL A 88 -13.28 -5.24 -10.93
CA VAL A 88 -13.23 -4.31 -12.07
C VAL A 88 -12.92 -2.89 -11.59
N ASP A 89 -13.55 -2.48 -10.50
CA ASP A 89 -13.31 -1.19 -9.85
C ASP A 89 -11.87 -1.08 -9.33
N LEU A 90 -11.41 -2.08 -8.59
CA LEU A 90 -10.05 -2.16 -8.07
C LEU A 90 -8.99 -2.20 -9.19
N TRP A 91 -9.28 -2.90 -10.29
CA TRP A 91 -8.44 -2.90 -11.50
C TRP A 91 -8.34 -1.50 -12.11
N ALA A 92 -9.47 -0.78 -12.22
CA ALA A 92 -9.48 0.56 -12.77
C ALA A 92 -8.62 1.53 -11.94
N HIS A 93 -8.69 1.43 -10.61
CA HIS A 93 -7.79 2.16 -9.70
C HIS A 93 -6.32 1.78 -9.88
N ALA A 94 -6.01 0.48 -9.95
CA ALA A 94 -4.63 0.00 -10.13
C ALA A 94 -4.01 0.45 -11.46
N HIS A 95 -4.83 0.72 -12.48
CA HIS A 95 -4.39 1.10 -13.83
C HIS A 95 -4.63 2.58 -14.17
N GLY A 96 -4.92 3.43 -13.18
CA GLY A 96 -5.10 4.87 -13.37
C GLY A 96 -6.25 5.23 -14.32
N ARG A 97 -7.33 4.44 -14.32
CA ARG A 97 -8.52 4.63 -15.17
C ARG A 97 -9.66 5.36 -14.46
N THR A 98 -9.48 5.67 -13.17
CA THR A 98 -10.41 6.42 -12.34
C THR A 98 -9.88 7.83 -12.13
N ASP A 99 -10.75 8.83 -12.31
CA ASP A 99 -10.46 10.21 -11.93
C ASP A 99 -10.62 10.37 -10.40
N ASN A 100 -10.28 11.54 -9.85
CA ASN A 100 -10.47 11.86 -8.42
C ASN A 100 -11.95 12.08 -8.01
N THR A 101 -12.89 11.38 -8.64
CA THR A 101 -14.32 11.52 -8.39
C THR A 101 -14.94 10.20 -7.92
N PHE A 102 -15.90 10.30 -7.01
CA PHE A 102 -16.59 9.14 -6.43
C PHE A 102 -17.47 8.38 -7.44
N PHE A 103 -17.96 9.05 -8.48
CA PHE A 103 -18.89 8.47 -9.45
C PHE A 103 -18.18 8.19 -10.78
N THR A 104 -17.67 6.97 -10.93
CA THR A 104 -17.07 6.49 -12.19
C THR A 104 -17.90 5.35 -12.78
N PRO A 105 -17.78 5.06 -14.09
CA PRO A 105 -18.43 3.88 -14.68
C PRO A 105 -18.02 2.56 -13.99
N TRP A 106 -16.83 2.52 -13.40
CA TRP A 106 -16.28 1.35 -12.71
C TRP A 106 -16.99 1.13 -11.37
N HIS A 107 -17.14 2.19 -10.57
CA HIS A 107 -17.96 2.16 -9.35
C HIS A 107 -19.42 1.81 -9.65
N ALA A 108 -19.96 2.30 -10.77
CA ALA A 108 -21.35 2.03 -11.17
C ALA A 108 -21.63 0.53 -11.32
N LEU A 109 -20.64 -0.27 -11.77
CA LEU A 109 -20.79 -1.73 -11.86
C LEU A 109 -20.90 -2.38 -10.47
N LEU A 110 -20.02 -1.98 -9.53
CA LEU A 110 -20.06 -2.43 -8.15
C LEU A 110 -21.41 -2.07 -7.48
N TYR A 111 -21.82 -0.81 -7.57
CA TYR A 111 -23.07 -0.34 -6.96
C TYR A 111 -24.31 -0.95 -7.60
N SER A 112 -24.31 -1.18 -8.92
CA SER A 112 -25.40 -1.87 -9.59
C SER A 112 -25.53 -3.32 -9.12
N ALA A 113 -24.41 -4.03 -9.01
CA ALA A 113 -24.41 -5.40 -8.48
C ALA A 113 -24.90 -5.45 -7.03
N MET A 114 -24.47 -4.49 -6.20
CA MET A 114 -24.93 -4.35 -4.82
C MET A 114 -26.44 -4.07 -4.74
N ALA A 115 -26.95 -3.18 -5.59
CA ALA A 115 -28.37 -2.87 -5.67
C ALA A 115 -29.20 -4.10 -6.05
N VAL A 116 -28.74 -4.91 -7.01
CA VAL A 116 -29.42 -6.16 -7.41
C VAL A 116 -29.44 -7.18 -6.26
N VAL A 117 -28.34 -7.33 -5.51
CA VAL A 117 -28.30 -8.16 -4.29
C VAL A 117 -29.32 -7.68 -3.26
N GLY A 118 -29.36 -6.37 -3.00
CA GLY A 118 -30.28 -5.75 -2.06
C GLY A 118 -31.74 -5.92 -2.45
N ILE A 119 -32.08 -5.68 -3.72
CA ILE A 119 -33.41 -5.88 -4.28
C ILE A 119 -33.82 -7.35 -4.15
N PHE A 120 -32.92 -8.29 -4.49
CA PHE A 120 -33.22 -9.71 -4.41
C PHE A 120 -33.55 -10.15 -2.97
N LEU A 121 -32.71 -9.80 -2.00
CA LEU A 121 -32.94 -10.17 -0.59
C LEU A 121 -34.14 -9.42 0.00
N GLY A 122 -34.25 -8.12 -0.25
CA GLY A 122 -35.33 -7.26 0.24
C GLY A 122 -36.69 -7.67 -0.32
N ALA A 123 -36.80 -7.89 -1.64
CA ALA A 123 -38.07 -8.30 -2.27
C ALA A 123 -38.52 -9.68 -1.78
N ASN A 124 -37.61 -10.63 -1.59
CA ASN A 124 -37.95 -11.93 -1.00
C ASN A 124 -38.40 -11.81 0.46
N ALA A 125 -37.74 -10.95 1.24
CA ALA A 125 -38.10 -10.70 2.63
C ALA A 125 -39.48 -10.03 2.76
N ILE A 126 -39.72 -8.96 2.00
CA ILE A 126 -40.98 -8.21 1.97
C ILE A 126 -42.13 -9.10 1.47
N ARG A 127 -41.92 -9.88 0.41
CA ARG A 127 -42.94 -10.78 -0.14
C ARG A 127 -43.37 -11.86 0.87
N ARG A 128 -42.47 -12.34 1.70
CA ARG A 128 -42.79 -13.30 2.78
C ARG A 128 -43.42 -12.60 3.97
N ARG A 129 -42.94 -11.40 4.31
CA ARG A 129 -43.53 -10.57 5.36
C ARG A 129 -44.98 -10.22 5.07
N SER A 130 -45.30 -9.87 3.83
CA SER A 130 -46.68 -9.56 3.40
C SER A 130 -47.61 -10.79 3.41
N ARG A 131 -47.06 -12.00 3.51
CA ARG A 131 -47.80 -13.26 3.68
C ARG A 131 -47.89 -13.71 5.14
N GLY A 132 -47.50 -12.85 6.09
CA GLY A 132 -47.65 -13.10 7.53
C GLY A 132 -46.41 -13.69 8.23
N SER A 133 -45.30 -13.93 7.54
CA SER A 133 -44.07 -14.46 8.17
C SER A 133 -43.45 -13.46 9.16
N ALA A 134 -42.90 -13.95 10.27
CA ALA A 134 -42.08 -13.14 11.18
C ALA A 134 -40.73 -12.77 10.54
N TRP A 135 -40.14 -11.62 10.90
CA TRP A 135 -38.87 -11.14 10.33
C TRP A 135 -37.72 -12.17 10.32
N PRO A 136 -37.49 -12.98 11.36
CA PRO A 136 -36.45 -14.02 11.31
C PRO A 136 -36.70 -15.12 10.27
N GLU A 137 -37.95 -15.27 9.81
CA GLU A 137 -38.40 -16.31 8.88
C GLU A 137 -38.61 -15.78 7.45
N THR A 138 -38.43 -14.48 7.22
CA THR A 138 -38.64 -13.87 5.91
C THR A 138 -37.56 -14.26 4.89
N LEU A 139 -36.43 -14.80 5.33
CA LEU A 139 -35.36 -15.30 4.47
C LEU A 139 -34.98 -16.73 4.87
N PRO A 140 -34.43 -17.54 3.94
CA PRO A 140 -33.93 -18.85 4.29
C PRO A 140 -32.83 -18.77 5.37
N PRO A 141 -32.71 -19.79 6.24
CA PRO A 141 -31.68 -19.83 7.27
C PRO A 141 -30.28 -19.61 6.68
N GLY A 142 -29.52 -18.68 7.25
CA GLY A 142 -28.15 -18.32 6.80
C GLY A 142 -28.05 -16.98 6.08
N TYR A 143 -29.15 -16.44 5.54
CA TYR A 143 -29.15 -15.19 4.75
C TYR A 143 -29.56 -13.94 5.53
N GLY A 144 -30.03 -14.05 6.77
CA GLY A 144 -30.34 -12.88 7.61
C GLY A 144 -29.13 -11.95 7.78
N LEU A 145 -27.94 -12.52 8.01
CA LEU A 145 -26.69 -11.75 8.05
C LEU A 145 -26.31 -11.14 6.69
N SER A 146 -26.68 -11.77 5.57
CA SER A 146 -26.47 -11.17 4.24
C SER A 146 -27.33 -9.93 4.05
N LEU A 147 -28.58 -9.94 4.54
CA LEU A 147 -29.46 -8.76 4.52
C LEU A 147 -28.93 -7.64 5.43
N ILE A 148 -28.38 -7.97 6.60
CA ILE A 148 -27.68 -6.99 7.45
C ILE A 148 -26.46 -6.44 6.71
N GLY A 149 -25.70 -7.28 6.01
CA GLY A 149 -24.59 -6.87 5.16
C GLY A 149 -25.03 -5.88 4.09
N VAL A 150 -26.19 -6.05 3.45
CA VAL A 150 -26.74 -5.07 2.51
C VAL A 150 -26.92 -3.71 3.17
N GLY A 151 -27.56 -3.66 4.34
CA GLY A 151 -27.76 -2.41 5.08
C GLY A 151 -26.44 -1.77 5.51
N LEU A 152 -25.49 -2.57 5.99
CA LEU A 152 -24.16 -2.10 6.37
C LEU A 152 -23.38 -1.55 5.18
N PHE A 153 -23.51 -2.16 3.99
CA PHE A 153 -22.89 -1.66 2.76
C PHE A 153 -23.48 -0.30 2.37
N THR A 154 -24.80 -0.13 2.46
CA THR A 154 -25.45 1.16 2.17
C THR A 154 -24.98 2.26 3.11
N VAL A 155 -24.96 1.99 4.42
CA VAL A 155 -24.46 2.97 5.41
C VAL A 155 -22.96 3.22 5.20
N GLY A 156 -22.18 2.17 4.97
CA GLY A 156 -20.75 2.24 4.69
C GLY A 156 -20.43 3.11 3.47
N GLY A 157 -21.18 2.96 2.37
CA GLY A 157 -20.96 3.74 1.15
C GLY A 157 -21.30 5.23 1.31
N VAL A 158 -22.32 5.56 2.11
CA VAL A 158 -22.61 6.96 2.47
C VAL A 158 -21.52 7.52 3.38
N ALA A 159 -21.06 6.74 4.36
CA ALA A 159 -19.96 7.13 5.23
C ALA A 159 -18.66 7.32 4.45
N ASP A 160 -18.40 6.47 3.46
CA ASP A 160 -17.24 6.55 2.55
C ASP A 160 -17.28 7.81 1.68
N LEU A 161 -18.44 8.13 1.11
CA LEU A 161 -18.64 9.39 0.40
C LEU A 161 -18.36 10.60 1.30
N ILE A 162 -18.90 10.60 2.53
CA ILE A 162 -18.66 11.69 3.50
C ILE A 162 -17.17 11.74 3.88
N TRP A 163 -16.54 10.59 4.07
CA TRP A 163 -15.13 10.48 4.41
C TRP A 163 -14.25 11.13 3.33
N HIS A 164 -14.52 10.85 2.06
CA HIS A 164 -13.82 11.48 0.96
C HIS A 164 -14.04 12.99 0.86
N VAL A 165 -15.22 13.49 1.25
CA VAL A 165 -15.48 14.94 1.30
C VAL A 165 -14.69 15.63 2.41
N ILE A 166 -14.51 14.97 3.56
CA ILE A 166 -13.86 15.57 4.74
C ILE A 166 -12.33 15.40 4.69
N PHE A 167 -11.84 14.22 4.31
CA PHE A 167 -10.43 13.84 4.41
C PHE A 167 -9.73 13.67 3.05
N GLY A 168 -10.47 13.75 1.95
CA GLY A 168 -9.95 13.52 0.60
C GLY A 168 -9.98 12.04 0.19
N VAL A 169 -9.57 11.77 -1.05
CA VAL A 169 -9.47 10.40 -1.59
C VAL A 169 -8.14 9.78 -1.18
N GLU A 170 -8.17 8.64 -0.50
CA GLU A 170 -6.97 7.91 -0.13
C GLU A 170 -6.33 7.22 -1.33
N PHE A 171 -5.01 7.01 -1.24
CA PHE A 171 -4.23 6.31 -2.26
C PHE A 171 -3.49 5.13 -1.65
N SER A 172 -3.20 4.12 -2.48
CA SER A 172 -2.35 2.99 -2.09
C SER A 172 -2.93 2.19 -0.89
N VAL A 173 -2.10 1.80 0.07
CA VAL A 173 -2.48 0.98 1.24
C VAL A 173 -3.55 1.67 2.09
N ASP A 174 -3.54 3.01 2.16
CA ASP A 174 -4.51 3.78 2.95
C ASP A 174 -5.94 3.56 2.43
N ALA A 175 -6.11 3.46 1.11
CA ALA A 175 -7.42 3.16 0.50
C ALA A 175 -7.95 1.78 0.93
N LEU A 176 -7.07 0.80 1.11
CA LEU A 176 -7.47 -0.55 1.54
C LEU A 176 -7.78 -0.62 3.04
N LEU A 177 -7.12 0.20 3.86
CA LEU A 177 -7.21 0.14 5.32
C LEU A 177 -8.06 1.26 5.93
N SER A 178 -8.63 2.14 5.11
CA SER A 178 -9.51 3.19 5.61
C SER A 178 -10.72 2.60 6.34
N PRO A 179 -11.20 3.25 7.43
CA PRO A 179 -12.28 2.70 8.24
C PRO A 179 -13.55 2.40 7.43
N THR A 180 -13.88 3.24 6.46
CA THR A 180 -15.08 3.10 5.62
C THR A 180 -14.97 1.95 4.64
N HIS A 181 -13.82 1.77 4.00
CA HIS A 181 -13.57 0.60 3.14
C HIS A 181 -13.59 -0.70 3.94
N LEU A 182 -13.09 -0.72 5.19
CA LEU A 182 -13.18 -1.90 6.06
C LEU A 182 -14.63 -2.23 6.48
N VAL A 183 -15.49 -1.22 6.63
CA VAL A 183 -16.93 -1.43 6.83
C VAL A 183 -17.57 -2.05 5.59
N LEU A 184 -17.26 -1.53 4.40
CA LEU A 184 -17.72 -2.09 3.11
C LEU A 184 -17.22 -3.53 2.89
N ALA A 185 -15.95 -3.80 3.21
CA ALA A 185 -15.38 -5.15 3.16
C ALA A 185 -16.10 -6.12 4.09
N SER A 186 -16.35 -5.69 5.33
CA SER A 186 -17.08 -6.47 6.33
C SER A 186 -18.52 -6.76 5.89
N ALA A 187 -19.19 -5.77 5.30
CA ALA A 187 -20.50 -5.94 4.69
C ALA A 187 -20.46 -6.96 3.54
N GLY A 188 -19.46 -6.87 2.66
CA GLY A 188 -19.20 -7.84 1.61
C GLY A 188 -19.05 -9.27 2.15
N VAL A 189 -18.22 -9.46 3.18
CA VAL A 189 -18.04 -10.76 3.87
C VAL A 189 -19.38 -11.31 4.37
N LEU A 190 -20.21 -10.48 5.01
CA LEU A 190 -21.53 -10.90 5.49
C LEU A 190 -22.44 -11.35 4.34
N ILE A 191 -22.42 -10.64 3.21
CA ILE A 191 -23.20 -10.97 2.01
C ILE A 191 -22.73 -12.31 1.42
N VAL A 192 -21.45 -12.40 1.03
CA VAL A 192 -20.93 -13.52 0.25
C VAL A 192 -20.85 -14.83 1.04
N ALA A 193 -20.77 -14.78 2.38
CA ALA A 193 -20.81 -15.95 3.25
C ALA A 193 -22.22 -16.59 3.38
N GLY A 194 -23.26 -16.00 2.77
CA GLY A 194 -24.64 -16.50 2.83
C GLY A 194 -24.79 -17.98 2.46
N PRO A 195 -24.36 -18.41 1.25
CA PRO A 195 -24.46 -19.81 0.84
C PRO A 195 -23.68 -20.78 1.74
N LEU A 196 -22.52 -20.38 2.26
CA LEU A 196 -21.75 -21.18 3.23
C LEU A 196 -22.53 -21.38 4.54
N ARG A 197 -23.08 -20.30 5.11
CA ARG A 197 -23.89 -20.38 6.33
C ARG A 197 -25.16 -21.19 6.13
N ALA A 198 -25.78 -21.10 4.95
CA ALA A 198 -26.96 -21.89 4.61
C ALA A 198 -26.63 -23.39 4.57
N ALA A 199 -25.48 -23.76 4.00
CA ALA A 199 -25.01 -25.15 3.96
C ALA A 199 -24.77 -25.71 5.37
N TRP A 200 -24.13 -24.95 6.27
CA TRP A 200 -23.90 -25.40 7.65
C TRP A 200 -25.17 -25.62 8.46
N ARG A 201 -26.23 -24.86 8.17
CA ARG A 201 -27.50 -25.00 8.87
C ARG A 201 -28.35 -26.16 8.36
N ASN A 202 -28.06 -26.71 7.18
CA ASN A 202 -28.80 -27.85 6.60
C ASN A 202 -27.86 -28.92 5.98
N PRO A 203 -27.06 -29.63 6.79
CA PRO A 203 -26.05 -30.59 6.29
C PRO A 203 -26.64 -31.75 5.48
N GLU A 204 -27.81 -32.26 5.90
CA GLU A 204 -28.51 -33.38 5.26
C GLU A 204 -29.01 -33.08 3.84
N ARG A 205 -29.18 -31.80 3.51
CA ARG A 205 -29.65 -31.36 2.20
C ARG A 205 -28.51 -31.18 1.20
N THR A 206 -27.35 -30.76 1.69
CA THR A 206 -26.10 -30.66 0.91
C THR A 206 -25.40 -32.00 0.74
N SER A 207 -25.79 -33.05 1.48
CA SER A 207 -25.11 -34.35 1.45
C SER A 207 -25.47 -35.22 0.24
N GLN A 208 -26.66 -35.05 -0.37
CA GLN A 208 -27.16 -36.03 -1.36
C GLN A 208 -26.66 -35.83 -2.81
N ARG A 209 -26.22 -34.62 -3.22
CA ARG A 209 -25.70 -34.38 -4.59
C ARG A 209 -24.57 -33.35 -4.60
N TRP A 210 -23.49 -33.67 -5.34
CA TRP A 210 -22.30 -32.80 -5.51
C TRP A 210 -22.65 -31.36 -5.92
N VAL A 211 -23.61 -31.20 -6.83
CA VAL A 211 -24.10 -29.90 -7.34
C VAL A 211 -24.67 -29.01 -6.22
N GLY A 212 -25.23 -29.60 -5.15
CA GLY A 212 -25.77 -28.86 -4.02
C GLY A 212 -24.70 -28.20 -3.13
N LYS A 213 -23.44 -28.63 -3.24
CA LYS A 213 -22.32 -28.09 -2.45
C LYS A 213 -21.61 -26.92 -3.13
N ILE A 214 -21.77 -26.77 -4.45
CA ILE A 214 -21.05 -25.76 -5.23
C ILE A 214 -21.30 -24.33 -4.73
N PRO A 215 -22.52 -23.89 -4.39
CA PRO A 215 -22.75 -22.54 -3.86
C PRO A 215 -21.90 -22.23 -2.61
N ALA A 216 -21.73 -23.20 -1.70
CA ALA A 216 -20.92 -23.03 -0.50
C ALA A 216 -19.42 -22.99 -0.81
N VAL A 217 -18.95 -23.79 -1.78
CA VAL A 217 -17.54 -23.75 -2.22
C VAL A 217 -17.24 -22.42 -2.93
N LEU A 218 -18.16 -21.93 -3.78
CA LEU A 218 -18.01 -20.62 -4.42
C LEU A 218 -17.98 -19.51 -3.36
N SER A 219 -18.85 -19.59 -2.35
CA SER A 219 -18.84 -18.67 -1.20
C SER A 219 -17.49 -18.66 -0.47
N LEU A 220 -16.85 -19.82 -0.25
CA LEU A 220 -15.50 -19.91 0.32
C LEU A 220 -14.45 -19.23 -0.58
N ALA A 221 -14.52 -19.46 -1.89
CA ALA A 221 -13.60 -18.83 -2.84
C ALA A 221 -13.75 -17.30 -2.86
N LEU A 222 -14.99 -16.79 -2.85
CA LEU A 222 -15.27 -15.35 -2.78
C LEU A 222 -14.81 -14.73 -1.45
N LEU A 223 -14.96 -15.45 -0.33
CA LEU A 223 -14.44 -15.00 0.97
C LEU A 223 -12.92 -14.87 0.97
N LEU A 224 -12.22 -15.87 0.43
CA LEU A 224 -10.76 -15.80 0.26
C LEU A 224 -10.41 -14.58 -0.59
N SER A 225 -11.09 -14.38 -1.72
CA SER A 225 -10.84 -13.26 -2.62
C SER A 225 -10.99 -11.89 -1.96
N ILE A 226 -12.02 -11.64 -1.14
CA ILE A 226 -12.14 -10.37 -0.40
C ILE A 226 -10.93 -10.18 0.53
N LEU A 227 -10.55 -11.21 1.29
CA LEU A 227 -9.42 -11.13 2.22
C LEU A 227 -8.09 -10.89 1.47
N THR A 228 -7.88 -11.55 0.33
CA THR A 228 -6.68 -11.35 -0.49
C THR A 228 -6.66 -9.99 -1.18
N ALA A 229 -7.81 -9.43 -1.58
CA ALA A 229 -7.89 -8.09 -2.16
C ALA A 229 -7.50 -7.02 -1.15
N PHE A 230 -8.02 -7.10 0.08
CA PHE A 230 -7.69 -6.17 1.15
C PHE A 230 -6.28 -6.35 1.73
N THR A 231 -5.60 -7.45 1.40
CA THR A 231 -4.19 -7.72 1.74
C THR A 231 -3.29 -7.77 0.50
N GLN A 232 -3.75 -7.24 -0.63
CA GLN A 232 -3.06 -7.37 -1.93
C GLN A 232 -1.67 -6.73 -1.96
N PHE A 233 -1.46 -5.72 -1.11
CA PHE A 233 -0.17 -5.04 -0.93
C PHE A 233 0.95 -5.99 -0.48
N VAL A 234 0.60 -7.17 0.06
CA VAL A 234 1.54 -8.27 0.32
C VAL A 234 1.00 -9.60 -0.23
N HIS A 235 0.67 -9.65 -1.52
CA HIS A 235 0.21 -10.89 -2.18
C HIS A 235 1.21 -11.40 -3.25
N PRO A 236 1.67 -12.67 -3.19
CA PRO A 236 2.68 -13.23 -4.11
C PRO A 236 2.30 -13.24 -5.60
N LEU A 237 1.00 -13.24 -5.91
CA LEU A 237 0.48 -13.14 -7.27
C LEU A 237 0.28 -11.70 -7.75
N GLY A 238 0.25 -10.71 -6.84
CA GLY A 238 0.25 -9.29 -7.21
C GLY A 238 1.68 -8.78 -7.38
N VAL A 239 2.55 -9.13 -6.44
CA VAL A 239 3.98 -8.79 -6.45
C VAL A 239 4.81 -10.06 -6.34
N THR A 240 5.59 -10.38 -7.38
CA THR A 240 6.43 -11.59 -7.44
C THR A 240 7.76 -11.40 -6.70
N TRP A 241 7.69 -11.30 -5.37
CA TRP A 241 8.85 -11.07 -4.49
C TRP A 241 10.00 -12.07 -4.71
N ALA A 242 9.66 -13.33 -4.98
CA ALA A 242 10.60 -14.42 -5.23
C ALA A 242 11.10 -14.50 -6.67
N GLY A 243 10.43 -13.83 -7.61
CA GLY A 243 10.86 -13.75 -9.01
C GLY A 243 12.20 -13.04 -9.11
N ARG A 244 13.02 -13.47 -10.08
CA ARG A 244 14.25 -12.75 -10.43
C ARG A 244 13.82 -11.32 -10.78
N ALA A 245 14.27 -10.36 -9.98
CA ALA A 245 14.07 -8.97 -10.33
C ALA A 245 14.71 -8.76 -11.71
N PRO A 246 14.10 -7.95 -12.60
CA PRO A 246 14.88 -7.36 -13.67
C PRO A 246 16.17 -6.82 -13.04
N VAL A 247 17.32 -7.05 -13.69
CA VAL A 247 18.57 -6.37 -13.34
C VAL A 247 18.20 -4.92 -13.09
N ALA A 248 18.55 -4.38 -11.91
CA ALA A 248 18.16 -3.02 -11.51
C ALA A 248 18.34 -2.11 -12.73
N PRO A 249 17.25 -1.52 -13.27
CA PRO A 249 17.41 -0.58 -14.37
C PRO A 249 18.39 0.48 -13.90
N GLN A 250 19.25 0.92 -14.82
CA GLN A 250 20.26 1.93 -14.58
C GLN A 250 19.71 3.04 -13.69
N THR A 251 20.53 3.51 -12.75
CA THR A 251 20.18 4.50 -11.74
C THR A 251 19.57 5.74 -12.39
N HIS A 252 18.24 5.78 -12.47
CA HIS A 252 17.50 6.95 -12.88
C HIS A 252 17.31 7.85 -11.67
N ALA A 253 17.37 9.15 -11.90
CA ALA A 253 17.04 10.12 -10.87
C ALA A 253 15.55 10.41 -10.86
N GLU A 254 15.04 10.68 -9.67
CA GLU A 254 13.63 11.03 -9.48
C GLU A 254 13.52 12.19 -8.50
N LEU A 255 12.38 12.87 -8.57
CA LEU A 255 12.11 14.03 -7.74
C LEU A 255 11.44 13.59 -6.44
N PHE A 256 11.90 14.17 -5.35
CA PHE A 256 11.39 13.95 -4.00
C PHE A 256 11.22 15.28 -3.28
N PHE A 257 10.32 15.33 -2.31
CA PHE A 257 10.35 16.37 -1.29
C PHE A 257 10.48 15.76 0.10
N MET A 258 11.02 16.53 1.03
CA MET A 258 11.14 16.17 2.44
C MET A 258 10.99 17.41 3.33
N LYS A 259 10.75 17.21 4.63
CA LYS A 259 10.91 18.27 5.63
C LYS A 259 12.38 18.59 5.87
N ALA A 260 12.66 19.77 6.44
CA ALA A 260 14.01 20.24 6.70
C ALA A 260 14.85 19.36 7.65
N ASP A 261 14.20 18.55 8.49
CA ASP A 261 14.80 17.57 9.39
C ASP A 261 15.02 16.20 8.73
N GLY A 262 14.64 16.05 7.46
CA GLY A 262 14.74 14.80 6.70
C GLY A 262 13.52 13.89 6.77
N ALA A 263 12.48 14.27 7.53
CA ALA A 263 11.25 13.50 7.64
C ALA A 263 10.35 13.66 6.40
N ASP A 264 9.33 12.79 6.29
CA ASP A 264 8.27 12.84 5.27
C ASP A 264 8.78 12.84 3.81
N GLN A 265 9.82 12.05 3.55
CA GLN A 265 10.34 11.85 2.21
C GLN A 265 9.26 11.25 1.30
N THR A 266 8.81 12.03 0.34
CA THR A 266 7.76 11.65 -0.60
C THR A 266 8.28 11.77 -2.01
N ARG A 267 8.10 10.71 -2.79
CA ARG A 267 8.49 10.64 -4.20
C ARG A 267 7.42 11.30 -5.07
N LEU A 268 7.83 12.19 -5.97
CA LEU A 268 6.97 12.91 -6.90
C LEU A 268 6.97 12.33 -8.30
N THR A 269 8.09 11.78 -8.78
CA THR A 269 8.17 11.19 -10.12
C THR A 269 8.46 9.69 -10.07
N ILE A 270 7.77 8.94 -10.92
CA ILE A 270 7.98 7.52 -11.17
C ILE A 270 8.18 7.40 -12.67
N SER A 271 9.42 7.25 -13.12
CA SER A 271 9.67 7.15 -14.56
C SER A 271 10.46 5.90 -14.92
N SER A 272 9.88 5.08 -15.81
CA SER A 272 10.62 4.03 -16.49
C SER A 272 11.39 4.66 -17.64
N GLY A 273 12.71 4.73 -17.50
CA GLY A 273 13.61 5.08 -18.60
C GLY A 273 14.01 6.55 -18.74
N HIS A 274 13.63 7.40 -17.81
CA HIS A 274 14.04 8.81 -17.78
C HIS A 274 14.69 9.14 -16.43
N SER A 275 15.53 10.17 -16.39
CA SER A 275 16.04 10.78 -15.16
C SER A 275 15.44 12.17 -15.01
N ASP A 276 14.77 12.43 -13.89
CA ASP A 276 14.21 13.73 -13.56
C ASP A 276 15.13 14.45 -12.55
N GLY A 277 15.40 15.74 -12.79
CA GLY A 277 16.27 16.51 -11.90
C GLY A 277 16.22 18.03 -12.07
N SER A 278 17.08 18.74 -11.33
CA SER A 278 17.09 20.21 -11.23
C SER A 278 15.70 20.85 -10.99
N PRO A 279 14.94 20.40 -9.98
CA PRO A 279 13.57 20.85 -9.82
C PRO A 279 13.49 22.27 -9.23
N SER A 280 12.44 23.01 -9.58
CA SER A 280 12.12 24.32 -9.00
C SER A 280 10.62 24.51 -8.82
N TRP A 281 10.23 25.14 -7.72
CA TRP A 281 8.85 25.50 -7.44
C TRP A 281 8.44 26.74 -8.22
N SER A 282 7.19 26.77 -8.69
CA SER A 282 6.54 28.02 -9.04
C SER A 282 6.35 28.88 -7.77
N PRO A 283 6.32 30.22 -7.87
CA PRO A 283 6.22 31.09 -6.71
C PRO A 283 4.95 30.87 -5.87
N ASP A 284 3.86 30.43 -6.51
CA ASP A 284 2.60 30.08 -5.85
C ASP A 284 2.58 28.67 -5.24
N GLY A 285 3.65 27.88 -5.42
CA GLY A 285 3.78 26.52 -4.92
C GLY A 285 2.88 25.48 -5.60
N ARG A 286 2.20 25.83 -6.70
CA ARG A 286 1.24 24.94 -7.38
C ARG A 286 1.85 24.08 -8.47
N ALA A 287 3.01 24.46 -9.00
CA ALA A 287 3.68 23.77 -10.08
C ALA A 287 5.18 23.57 -9.78
N ILE A 288 5.76 22.59 -10.45
CA ILE A 288 7.18 22.29 -10.40
C ILE A 288 7.71 22.29 -11.84
N GLY A 289 8.77 23.08 -12.08
CA GLY A 289 9.58 23.00 -13.29
C GLY A 289 10.76 22.05 -13.04
N PHE A 290 11.10 21.19 -14.00
CA PHE A 290 12.20 20.24 -13.84
C PHE A 290 12.78 19.83 -15.19
N VAL A 291 13.96 19.21 -15.17
CA VAL A 291 14.58 18.63 -16.36
C VAL A 291 14.26 17.15 -16.40
N ARG A 292 13.85 16.65 -17.56
CA ARG A 292 13.71 15.22 -17.84
C ARG A 292 14.70 14.80 -18.90
N LEU A 293 15.56 13.84 -18.58
CA LEU A 293 16.54 13.25 -19.48
C LEU A 293 16.07 11.85 -19.91
N ASP A 294 15.93 11.59 -21.21
CA ASP A 294 15.70 10.22 -21.72
C ASP A 294 17.00 9.42 -21.68
N VAL A 295 17.02 8.31 -20.94
CA VAL A 295 18.20 7.48 -20.70
C VAL A 295 18.14 6.16 -21.49
N VAL A 296 16.99 5.81 -22.09
CA VAL A 296 16.76 4.49 -22.71
C VAL A 296 17.11 4.44 -24.19
N SER A 297 17.14 5.59 -24.89
CA SER A 297 17.18 5.57 -26.36
C SER A 297 18.53 5.30 -27.02
N GLY A 298 19.63 5.11 -26.28
CA GLY A 298 20.97 4.86 -26.85
C GLY A 298 21.49 5.97 -27.79
N ARG A 299 20.71 7.04 -27.94
CA ARG A 299 21.05 8.32 -28.56
C ARG A 299 21.51 9.24 -27.44
N ASN A 300 22.42 10.17 -27.72
CA ASN A 300 22.85 11.17 -26.74
C ASN A 300 21.64 11.73 -25.98
N PRO A 301 21.53 11.52 -24.66
CA PRO A 301 20.33 11.82 -23.89
C PRO A 301 20.05 13.33 -23.97
N MET A 302 18.91 13.71 -24.54
CA MET A 302 18.53 15.12 -24.64
C MET A 302 17.64 15.44 -23.45
N GLY A 303 18.11 16.32 -22.56
CA GLY A 303 17.34 16.78 -21.41
C GLY A 303 16.38 17.88 -21.85
N GLU A 304 15.08 17.74 -21.58
CA GLU A 304 14.00 18.68 -21.87
C GLU A 304 13.46 19.34 -20.59
N ILE A 305 12.93 20.56 -20.68
CA ILE A 305 12.25 21.21 -19.55
C ILE A 305 10.80 20.78 -19.52
N TYR A 306 10.37 20.29 -18.37
CA TYR A 306 9.01 19.89 -18.06
C TYR A 306 8.42 20.76 -16.97
N ARG A 307 7.09 20.84 -16.98
CA ARG A 307 6.26 21.38 -15.91
C ARG A 307 5.31 20.29 -15.43
N MET A 308 5.12 20.17 -14.14
CA MET A 308 4.09 19.32 -13.52
C MET A 308 3.38 20.06 -12.40
N ASN A 309 2.28 19.50 -11.91
CA ASN A 309 1.62 19.97 -10.70
C ASN A 309 2.49 19.65 -9.46
N ALA A 310 2.27 20.37 -8.37
CA ALA A 310 2.97 20.18 -7.09
C ALA A 310 2.88 18.76 -6.51
N ASP A 311 1.82 18.02 -6.87
CA ASP A 311 1.60 16.63 -6.44
C ASP A 311 2.30 15.58 -7.33
N GLY A 312 3.04 16.02 -8.36
CA GLY A 312 3.72 15.15 -9.32
C GLY A 312 2.88 14.76 -10.54
N SER A 313 1.60 15.14 -10.58
CA SER A 313 0.70 14.83 -11.71
C SER A 313 0.86 15.81 -12.89
N GLY A 314 0.36 15.41 -14.06
CA GLY A 314 0.20 16.33 -15.19
C GLY A 314 1.51 16.84 -15.82
N ALA A 315 2.57 16.04 -15.81
CA ALA A 315 3.86 16.41 -16.40
C ALA A 315 3.76 16.65 -17.92
N THR A 316 4.14 17.84 -18.38
CA THR A 316 4.16 18.23 -19.80
C THR A 316 5.48 18.91 -20.18
N ALA A 317 5.96 18.66 -21.39
CA ALA A 317 7.17 19.30 -21.92
C ALA A 317 6.89 20.75 -22.32
N LEU A 318 7.76 21.68 -21.89
CA LEU A 318 7.72 23.10 -22.27
C LEU A 318 8.63 23.41 -23.47
N THR A 319 9.71 22.65 -23.64
CA THR A 319 10.68 22.83 -24.73
C THR A 319 10.60 21.68 -25.72
N ARG A 320 10.78 21.94 -27.03
CA ARG A 320 10.88 20.92 -28.08
C ARG A 320 12.03 21.27 -29.03
N SER A 321 13.25 20.79 -28.79
CA SER A 321 14.39 21.12 -29.68
C SER A 321 15.64 20.30 -29.34
N PRO A 322 16.57 20.09 -30.30
CA PRO A 322 17.79 19.32 -30.10
C PRO A 322 18.88 20.09 -29.30
N ALA A 323 18.53 20.64 -28.14
CA ALA A 323 19.45 21.25 -27.18
C ALA A 323 19.44 20.48 -25.85
N TRP A 324 20.43 20.69 -25.00
CA TRP A 324 20.36 20.22 -23.62
C TRP A 324 19.94 21.38 -22.73
N TYR A 325 18.97 21.13 -21.86
CA TYR A 325 18.48 22.11 -20.91
C TYR A 325 18.80 21.68 -19.47
N LEU A 326 19.21 22.63 -18.62
CA LEU A 326 19.50 22.42 -17.20
C LEU A 326 18.95 23.57 -16.35
N SER A 327 18.68 23.29 -15.07
CA SER A 327 18.36 24.28 -14.04
C SER A 327 17.21 25.24 -14.39
N PRO A 328 15.98 24.75 -14.68
CA PRO A 328 14.83 25.64 -14.84
C PRO A 328 14.52 26.35 -13.52
N LEU A 329 14.42 27.68 -13.56
CA LEU A 329 14.07 28.52 -12.42
C LEU A 329 12.95 29.48 -12.81
N TRP A 330 11.84 29.40 -12.08
CA TRP A 330 10.72 30.33 -12.20
C TRP A 330 11.13 31.74 -11.79
N SER A 331 10.69 32.73 -12.57
CA SER A 331 10.72 34.13 -12.16
C SER A 331 9.82 34.33 -10.93
N PRO A 332 10.11 35.31 -10.05
CA PRO A 332 9.31 35.55 -8.84
C PRO A 332 7.83 35.88 -9.10
N ASP A 333 7.51 36.38 -10.29
CA ASP A 333 6.13 36.65 -10.74
C ASP A 333 5.42 35.43 -11.37
N GLY A 334 6.15 34.33 -11.57
CA GLY A 334 5.65 33.07 -12.12
C GLY A 334 5.39 33.06 -13.63
N GLN A 335 5.71 34.14 -14.35
CA GLN A 335 5.38 34.27 -15.79
C GLN A 335 6.45 33.65 -16.70
N THR A 336 7.69 33.54 -16.24
CA THR A 336 8.84 33.15 -17.06
C THR A 336 9.64 32.06 -16.35
N ILE A 337 10.26 31.18 -17.12
CA ILE A 337 11.24 30.21 -16.62
C ILE A 337 12.58 30.50 -17.29
N ALA A 338 13.60 30.82 -16.49
CA ALA A 338 14.99 30.90 -16.95
C ALA A 338 15.67 29.54 -16.83
N PHE A 339 16.61 29.23 -17.71
CA PHE A 339 17.34 27.97 -17.69
C PHE A 339 18.66 28.09 -18.43
N SER A 340 19.54 27.12 -18.20
CA SER A 340 20.79 26.97 -18.96
C SER A 340 20.51 26.05 -20.15
N LEU A 341 20.98 26.41 -21.34
CA LEU A 341 20.89 25.57 -22.52
C LEU A 341 22.22 25.50 -23.27
N THR A 342 22.52 24.34 -23.86
CA THR A 342 23.60 24.19 -24.83
C THR A 342 23.04 23.69 -26.16
N ARG A 343 23.40 24.36 -27.25
CA ARG A 343 23.02 23.92 -28.60
C ARG A 343 24.07 22.93 -29.12
N ARG A 344 23.63 21.93 -29.88
CA ARG A 344 24.48 20.83 -30.38
C ARG A 344 25.65 21.32 -31.26
N ASP A 345 25.49 22.47 -31.91
CA ASP A 345 26.46 23.08 -32.82
C ASP A 345 27.59 23.84 -32.10
N THR A 346 27.30 24.45 -30.96
CA THR A 346 28.22 25.34 -30.22
C THR A 346 28.91 24.65 -29.05
N SER A 347 28.27 23.64 -28.44
CA SER A 347 28.75 22.98 -27.21
C SER A 347 29.08 23.95 -26.06
N LYS A 348 28.45 25.14 -26.06
CA LYS A 348 28.61 26.17 -25.02
C LYS A 348 27.31 26.35 -24.25
N TRP A 349 27.40 26.38 -22.93
CA TRP A 349 26.26 26.70 -22.09
C TRP A 349 25.93 28.19 -22.16
N THR A 350 24.68 28.48 -22.44
CA THR A 350 24.10 29.83 -22.50
C THR A 350 22.88 29.88 -21.60
N ILE A 351 22.45 31.08 -21.23
CA ILE A 351 21.25 31.27 -20.42
C ILE A 351 20.12 31.73 -21.33
N ALA A 352 18.93 31.18 -21.14
CA ALA A 352 17.73 31.58 -21.87
C ALA A 352 16.51 31.67 -20.95
N VAL A 353 15.46 32.28 -21.49
CA VAL A 353 14.14 32.38 -20.86
C VAL A 353 13.05 31.88 -21.80
N ILE A 354 12.00 31.29 -21.22
CA ILE A 354 10.77 30.86 -21.90
C ILE A 354 9.56 31.32 -21.09
N ASP A 355 8.44 31.56 -21.77
CA ASP A 355 7.15 31.74 -21.09
C ASP A 355 6.78 30.49 -20.29
N ALA A 356 6.21 30.66 -19.10
CA ALA A 356 5.83 29.55 -18.22
C ALA A 356 4.78 28.60 -18.84
N THR A 357 4.04 29.05 -19.86
CA THR A 357 3.10 28.26 -20.65
C THR A 357 3.75 27.52 -21.83
N GLY A 358 5.03 27.79 -22.11
CA GLY A 358 5.82 27.22 -23.19
C GLY A 358 6.02 28.17 -24.37
N GLY A 359 6.72 27.72 -25.40
CA GLY A 359 7.04 28.52 -26.59
C GLY A 359 8.51 28.46 -26.98
N ASP A 360 8.98 29.44 -27.75
CA ASP A 360 10.36 29.50 -28.20
C ASP A 360 11.27 30.19 -27.17
N PRO A 361 12.39 29.56 -26.76
CA PRO A 361 13.36 30.17 -25.86
C PRO A 361 14.05 31.42 -26.43
N ARG A 362 14.14 32.48 -25.62
CA ARG A 362 14.97 33.66 -25.89
C ARG A 362 16.31 33.54 -25.15
N VAL A 363 17.41 33.46 -25.89
CA VAL A 363 18.77 33.41 -25.33
C VAL A 363 19.19 34.80 -24.82
N LEU A 364 19.81 34.86 -23.65
CA LEU A 364 20.25 36.08 -22.95
C LEU A 364 21.78 36.29 -22.97
N THR A 365 22.56 35.23 -23.21
CA THR A 365 24.03 35.30 -23.24
C THR A 365 24.60 34.91 -24.61
N ASP A 366 25.76 35.47 -24.95
CA ASP A 366 26.39 35.35 -26.27
C ASP A 366 27.29 34.10 -26.42
N GLY A 367 27.51 33.34 -25.34
CA GLY A 367 28.34 32.13 -25.34
C GLY A 367 29.86 32.40 -25.26
N GLY A 368 30.29 33.58 -24.77
CA GLY A 368 31.71 33.87 -24.51
C GLY A 368 32.41 32.96 -23.48
N GLY A 369 31.64 32.14 -22.76
CA GLY A 369 32.06 31.07 -21.86
C GLY A 369 30.90 30.07 -21.64
N ASN A 370 31.07 29.12 -20.74
CA ASN A 370 29.98 28.29 -20.23
C ASN A 370 29.23 29.06 -19.14
N ASP A 371 28.07 29.60 -19.48
CA ASP A 371 27.19 30.32 -18.57
C ASP A 371 26.13 29.37 -18.00
N ILE A 372 26.10 29.21 -16.68
CA ILE A 372 25.14 28.35 -15.97
C ILE A 372 24.34 29.20 -14.99
N LEU A 373 23.02 29.17 -15.14
CA LEU A 373 22.07 29.87 -14.30
C LEU A 373 22.06 29.32 -12.87
N ASP A 374 22.13 30.21 -11.87
CA ASP A 374 22.14 29.84 -10.46
C ASP A 374 20.87 30.26 -9.70
N SER A 375 20.42 31.53 -9.85
CA SER A 375 19.22 32.06 -9.19
C SER A 375 18.67 33.37 -9.79
N TRP A 376 17.38 33.62 -9.56
CA TRP A 376 16.77 34.94 -9.73
C TRP A 376 17.00 35.80 -8.49
N SER A 377 17.08 37.13 -8.68
CA SER A 377 16.91 38.05 -7.56
C SER A 377 15.45 38.02 -7.07
N PRO A 378 15.19 38.26 -5.76
CA PRO A 378 13.83 38.16 -5.21
C PRO A 378 12.82 39.13 -5.83
N ASP A 379 13.31 40.26 -6.36
CA ASP A 379 12.51 41.27 -7.07
C ASP A 379 12.32 40.95 -8.57
N GLY A 380 12.93 39.87 -9.08
CA GLY A 380 12.84 39.43 -10.48
C GLY A 380 13.61 40.30 -11.48
N THR A 381 14.35 41.31 -11.03
CA THR A 381 15.02 42.26 -11.94
C THR A 381 16.36 41.76 -12.47
N ARG A 382 16.99 40.79 -11.79
CA ARG A 382 18.34 40.31 -12.08
C ARG A 382 18.46 38.79 -12.02
N LEU A 383 19.45 38.28 -12.74
CA LEU A 383 19.84 36.89 -12.79
C LEU A 383 21.27 36.74 -12.27
N LEU A 384 21.48 35.75 -11.40
CA LEU A 384 22.78 35.32 -10.92
C LEU A 384 23.18 34.05 -11.66
N PHE A 385 24.42 34.01 -12.12
CA PHE A 385 24.96 32.89 -12.88
C PHE A 385 26.45 32.77 -12.65
N HIS A 386 27.02 31.62 -12.99
CA HIS A 386 28.46 31.46 -13.03
C HIS A 386 28.95 31.21 -14.45
N SER A 387 30.15 31.73 -14.73
CA SER A 387 30.76 31.67 -16.05
C SER A 387 32.26 31.40 -15.97
N ASP A 388 32.75 30.54 -16.85
CA ASP A 388 34.19 30.27 -17.03
C ASP A 388 34.88 31.22 -18.03
N ARG A 389 34.17 32.24 -18.54
CA ARG A 389 34.66 33.20 -19.56
C ARG A 389 35.95 33.95 -19.20
N THR A 390 36.38 33.88 -17.93
CA THR A 390 37.62 34.49 -17.43
C THR A 390 38.74 33.48 -17.19
N GLY A 391 38.60 32.26 -17.72
CA GLY A 391 39.54 31.14 -17.58
C GLY A 391 39.27 30.24 -16.36
N ARG A 392 38.44 30.69 -15.42
CA ARG A 392 37.97 29.93 -14.24
C ARG A 392 36.50 30.27 -13.98
N PRO A 393 35.71 29.38 -13.35
CA PRO A 393 34.34 29.67 -12.94
C PRO A 393 34.26 30.83 -11.95
N GLN A 394 33.45 31.83 -12.26
CA GLN A 394 33.21 33.00 -11.42
C GLN A 394 31.75 33.34 -11.39
N VAL A 395 31.29 33.97 -10.31
CA VAL A 395 29.91 34.44 -10.17
C VAL A 395 29.74 35.79 -10.84
N PHE A 396 28.70 35.92 -11.65
CA PHE A 396 28.28 37.10 -12.37
C PHE A 396 26.80 37.41 -12.09
N VAL A 397 26.43 38.67 -12.28
CA VAL A 397 25.05 39.14 -12.25
C VAL A 397 24.72 39.87 -13.55
N MET A 398 23.49 39.75 -14.03
CA MET A 398 22.97 40.50 -15.16
C MET A 398 21.52 40.92 -14.91
N ASN A 399 21.02 41.87 -15.69
CA ASN A 399 19.59 42.20 -15.73
C ASN A 399 18.81 41.02 -16.32
N ALA A 400 17.53 40.90 -15.98
CA ALA A 400 16.64 39.84 -16.49
C ALA A 400 16.50 39.80 -18.02
N ASP A 401 16.83 40.90 -18.70
CA ASP A 401 16.88 41.00 -20.16
C ASP A 401 18.23 40.57 -20.78
N GLY A 402 19.22 40.20 -19.96
CA GLY A 402 20.57 39.79 -20.37
C GLY A 402 21.60 40.92 -20.40
N SER A 403 21.19 42.18 -20.22
CA SER A 403 22.08 43.35 -20.24
C SER A 403 22.83 43.53 -18.90
N GLY A 404 23.84 44.40 -18.89
CA GLY A 404 24.50 44.82 -17.65
C GLY A 404 25.34 43.74 -16.94
N GLN A 405 25.87 42.77 -17.69
CA GLN A 405 26.61 41.64 -17.11
C GLN A 405 27.86 42.12 -16.33
N THR A 406 27.90 41.82 -15.04
CA THR A 406 28.96 42.27 -14.12
C THR A 406 29.52 41.10 -13.32
N ARG A 407 30.85 41.00 -13.23
CA ARG A 407 31.56 39.97 -12.45
C ARG A 407 31.56 40.34 -10.96
N LEU A 408 31.16 39.40 -10.09
CA LEU A 408 31.11 39.61 -8.63
C LEU A 408 32.30 38.99 -7.90
N THR A 409 32.90 37.92 -8.42
CA THR A 409 34.04 37.23 -7.77
C THR A 409 35.27 37.23 -8.65
N ASN A 410 36.48 37.26 -8.07
CA ASN A 410 37.74 37.23 -8.83
C ASN A 410 38.84 36.32 -8.27
N VAL A 411 38.60 35.61 -7.16
CA VAL A 411 39.59 34.75 -6.49
C VAL A 411 39.02 33.35 -6.29
N GLY A 412 39.84 32.33 -6.54
CA GLY A 412 39.45 30.92 -6.53
C GLY A 412 38.48 30.58 -7.66
N ASP A 413 38.00 29.35 -7.66
CA ASP A 413 36.92 28.92 -8.54
C ASP A 413 35.61 29.03 -7.76
N ASN A 414 34.59 29.64 -8.36
CA ASN A 414 33.34 30.00 -7.69
C ASN A 414 32.12 29.53 -8.50
N TRP A 415 31.18 28.85 -7.84
CA TRP A 415 30.02 28.19 -8.46
C TRP A 415 28.74 28.40 -7.63
N GLY A 416 27.58 28.24 -8.26
CA GLY A 416 26.29 28.01 -7.58
C GLY A 416 25.86 29.13 -6.64
N GLY A 417 25.53 30.30 -7.18
CA GLY A 417 25.06 31.44 -6.38
C GLY A 417 23.57 31.42 -5.99
N ALA A 418 23.24 31.79 -4.76
CA ALA A 418 21.86 31.96 -4.30
C ALA A 418 21.64 33.30 -3.59
N TRP A 419 20.67 34.08 -4.08
CA TRP A 419 20.15 35.25 -3.39
C TRP A 419 19.42 34.86 -2.11
N SER A 420 19.66 35.61 -1.05
CA SER A 420 18.79 35.65 0.12
C SER A 420 17.41 36.21 -0.27
N PRO A 421 16.33 35.84 0.44
CA PRO A 421 14.98 36.33 0.13
C PRO A 421 14.83 37.85 0.24
N ARG A 422 15.71 38.50 1.01
CA ARG A 422 15.75 39.96 1.17
C ARG A 422 16.50 40.68 0.04
N GLY A 423 17.27 39.96 -0.77
CA GLY A 423 18.02 40.56 -1.86
C GLY A 423 19.25 41.35 -1.41
N ASP A 424 19.73 41.18 -0.18
CA ASP A 424 20.90 41.89 0.35
C ASP A 424 22.18 41.03 0.32
N THR A 425 22.01 39.72 0.49
CA THR A 425 23.10 38.75 0.61
C THR A 425 23.03 37.70 -0.50
N ILE A 426 24.21 37.27 -1.00
CA ILE A 426 24.39 36.16 -1.94
C ILE A 426 25.26 35.09 -1.27
N ALA A 427 24.81 33.84 -1.26
CA ALA A 427 25.62 32.67 -0.88
C ALA A 427 26.19 32.00 -2.14
N PHE A 428 27.42 31.50 -2.10
CA PHE A 428 28.05 30.82 -3.24
C PHE A 428 29.12 29.83 -2.77
N ALA A 429 29.48 28.86 -3.60
CA ALA A 429 30.55 27.92 -3.32
C ALA A 429 31.90 28.46 -3.85
N SER A 430 32.98 28.37 -3.07
CA SER A 430 34.31 28.83 -3.49
C SER A 430 35.42 27.87 -3.06
N SER A 431 36.36 27.59 -3.98
CA SER A 431 37.56 26.78 -3.71
C SER A 431 38.74 27.57 -3.14
N ARG A 432 38.60 28.88 -2.88
CA ARG A 432 39.72 29.77 -2.49
C ARG A 432 40.46 29.38 -1.20
N GLY A 433 39.88 28.50 -0.38
CA GLY A 433 40.48 27.94 0.83
C GLY A 433 41.03 26.52 0.67
N GLY A 434 41.17 26.02 -0.56
CA GLY A 434 41.68 24.67 -0.87
C GLY A 434 40.61 23.59 -1.04
N ARG A 435 39.39 23.80 -0.52
CA ARG A 435 38.19 22.98 -0.73
C ARG A 435 37.00 23.87 -1.07
N LEU A 436 35.99 23.30 -1.73
CA LEU A 436 34.73 23.99 -1.97
C LEU A 436 34.03 24.24 -0.64
N GLN A 437 33.74 25.49 -0.33
CA GLN A 437 33.05 25.86 0.89
C GLN A 437 32.04 26.95 0.58
N ILE A 438 31.02 27.09 1.43
CA ILE A 438 30.03 28.15 1.27
C ILE A 438 30.60 29.48 1.77
N TYR A 439 30.55 30.49 0.91
CA TYR A 439 30.87 31.89 1.17
C TYR A 439 29.62 32.74 1.02
N THR A 440 29.64 33.92 1.63
CA THR A 440 28.61 34.96 1.47
C THR A 440 29.25 36.27 1.05
N MET A 441 28.49 37.09 0.34
CA MET A 441 28.83 38.44 -0.08
C MET A 441 27.57 39.30 -0.15
N ASP A 442 27.72 40.61 -0.20
CA ASP A 442 26.59 41.49 -0.51
C ASP A 442 26.19 41.40 -2.00
N SER A 443 25.04 41.99 -2.32
CA SER A 443 24.48 42.04 -3.67
C SER A 443 25.37 42.74 -4.72
N THR A 444 26.41 43.46 -4.30
CA THR A 444 27.41 44.11 -5.16
C THR A 444 28.70 43.31 -5.30
N GLY A 445 28.81 42.17 -4.62
CA GLY A 445 29.97 41.29 -4.61
C GLY A 445 31.03 41.66 -3.56
N ARG A 446 30.79 42.66 -2.71
CA ARG A 446 31.72 43.07 -1.64
C ARG A 446 31.47 42.25 -0.36
N GLY A 447 32.42 42.36 0.59
CA GLY A 447 32.31 41.69 1.89
C GLY A 447 32.39 40.16 1.84
N GLN A 448 33.07 39.61 0.83
CA GLN A 448 33.16 38.16 0.64
C GLN A 448 33.80 37.47 1.85
N ARG A 449 33.06 36.60 2.53
CA ARG A 449 33.53 35.87 3.72
C ARG A 449 33.06 34.43 3.70
N ARG A 450 33.86 33.53 4.27
CA ARG A 450 33.48 32.12 4.44
C ARG A 450 32.34 32.05 5.48
N LEU A 451 31.26 31.36 5.14
CA LEU A 451 30.11 31.19 6.04
C LEU A 451 30.35 30.07 7.05
N MET A 452 30.93 28.96 6.59
CA MET A 452 31.18 27.79 7.43
C MET A 452 32.40 26.98 6.95
N SER A 453 32.92 26.11 7.83
CA SER A 453 34.01 25.19 7.53
C SER A 453 33.59 23.75 7.77
N SER A 454 33.81 22.88 6.78
CA SER A 454 33.57 21.45 6.85
C SER A 454 34.80 20.63 6.44
N THR A 455 34.76 19.33 6.72
CA THR A 455 35.81 18.36 6.35
C THR A 455 35.72 17.93 4.88
N GLY A 456 34.56 18.10 4.25
CA GLY A 456 34.30 17.82 2.84
C GLY A 456 34.17 19.11 2.01
N ASP A 457 33.71 18.94 0.78
CA ASP A 457 33.26 20.02 -0.10
C ASP A 457 31.80 20.37 0.21
N ASP A 458 31.48 21.66 0.17
CA ASP A 458 30.11 22.19 0.28
C ASP A 458 29.77 23.03 -0.96
N TRP A 459 28.64 22.75 -1.60
CA TRP A 459 28.24 23.41 -2.83
C TRP A 459 26.72 23.57 -2.97
N LEU A 460 26.30 24.35 -3.98
CA LEU A 460 24.89 24.56 -4.33
C LEU A 460 23.99 25.05 -3.16
N PRO A 461 24.35 26.18 -2.52
CA PRO A 461 23.54 26.77 -1.47
C PRO A 461 22.16 27.21 -1.97
N ALA A 462 21.13 27.12 -1.12
CA ALA A 462 19.83 27.75 -1.33
C ALA A 462 19.23 28.22 0.01
N TRP A 463 18.74 29.46 0.03
CA TRP A 463 18.13 30.05 1.22
C TRP A 463 16.70 29.57 1.41
N SER A 464 16.28 29.41 2.67
CA SER A 464 14.86 29.25 2.99
C SER A 464 14.10 30.56 2.73
N PRO A 465 12.79 30.52 2.43
CA PRO A 465 12.03 31.74 2.09
C PRO A 465 11.97 32.80 3.21
N ASP A 466 12.07 32.36 4.47
CA ASP A 466 12.17 33.24 5.65
C ASP A 466 13.58 33.81 5.86
N GLY A 467 14.58 33.35 5.12
CA GLY A 467 15.99 33.73 5.23
C GLY A 467 16.69 33.20 6.47
N GLY A 468 16.03 32.35 7.28
CA GLY A 468 16.57 31.85 8.54
C GLY A 468 17.51 30.65 8.40
N ARG A 469 17.44 29.93 7.28
CA ARG A 469 18.19 28.69 7.03
C ARG A 469 18.80 28.68 5.63
N LEU A 470 19.82 27.83 5.49
CA LEU A 470 20.49 27.56 4.23
C LEU A 470 20.57 26.05 4.02
N THR A 471 20.08 25.57 2.88
CA THR A 471 20.33 24.19 2.42
C THR A 471 21.51 24.17 1.47
N PHE A 472 22.30 23.09 1.45
CA PHE A 472 23.42 22.92 0.53
C PHE A 472 23.80 21.43 0.42
N ASN A 473 24.54 21.08 -0.62
CA ASN A 473 25.09 19.74 -0.78
C ASN A 473 26.46 19.65 -0.09
N SER A 474 26.74 18.52 0.54
CA SER A 474 28.01 18.26 1.20
C SER A 474 28.42 16.80 1.11
N ASN A 475 29.73 16.54 0.95
CA ASN A 475 30.30 15.19 1.01
C ASN A 475 31.10 14.91 2.29
N ARG A 476 30.84 15.68 3.36
CA ARG A 476 31.64 15.68 4.61
C ARG A 476 31.63 14.41 5.45
N ASP A 477 30.64 13.53 5.27
CA ASP A 477 30.43 12.34 6.13
C ASP A 477 31.14 11.09 5.57
N ASP A 478 30.70 10.60 4.42
CA ASP A 478 31.14 9.34 3.79
C ASP A 478 31.74 9.53 2.39
N GLY A 479 32.01 10.80 2.01
CA GLY A 479 32.48 11.17 0.68
C GLY A 479 31.38 11.19 -0.39
N GLN A 480 30.14 10.83 -0.06
CA GLN A 480 28.98 10.94 -0.96
C GLN A 480 28.27 12.27 -0.77
N ALA A 481 27.74 12.84 -1.85
CA ALA A 481 26.94 14.05 -1.77
C ALA A 481 25.64 13.81 -0.99
N GLN A 482 25.39 14.64 0.01
CA GLN A 482 24.24 14.61 0.91
C GLN A 482 23.65 16.01 1.08
N ILE A 483 22.38 16.11 1.47
CA ILE A 483 21.72 17.41 1.69
C ILE A 483 21.86 17.79 3.17
N TYR A 484 22.42 18.98 3.39
CA TYR A 484 22.57 19.58 4.71
C TYR A 484 21.73 20.85 4.82
N VAL A 485 21.25 21.11 6.04
CA VAL A 485 20.60 22.35 6.42
C VAL A 485 21.38 22.97 7.57
N ALA A 486 21.70 24.25 7.46
CA ALA A 486 22.29 25.06 8.52
C ALA A 486 21.46 26.32 8.79
N ASN A 487 21.73 27.00 9.90
CA ASN A 487 21.23 28.34 10.11
C ASN A 487 21.85 29.30 9.09
N ALA A 488 21.18 30.44 8.86
CA ALA A 488 21.60 31.51 7.96
C ALA A 488 23.04 32.01 8.20
N ASP A 489 23.53 31.92 9.44
CA ASP A 489 24.88 32.32 9.85
C ASP A 489 25.93 31.21 9.68
N GLY A 490 25.53 30.03 9.17
CA GLY A 490 26.37 28.85 9.02
C GLY A 490 26.44 27.95 10.25
N SER A 491 25.80 28.32 11.35
CA SER A 491 25.80 27.51 12.58
C SER A 491 24.87 26.29 12.49
N ARG A 492 25.15 25.29 13.33
CA ARG A 492 24.36 24.06 13.49
C ARG A 492 24.05 23.32 12.18
N PRO A 493 25.05 23.01 11.32
CA PRO A 493 24.80 22.21 10.13
C PRO A 493 24.34 20.81 10.53
N THR A 494 23.15 20.42 10.09
CA THR A 494 22.56 19.10 10.29
C THR A 494 22.36 18.41 8.95
N ASN A 495 22.68 17.12 8.92
CA ASN A 495 22.45 16.28 7.75
C ASN A 495 20.95 15.96 7.64
N ALA A 496 20.28 16.52 6.62
CA ALA A 496 18.86 16.32 6.37
C ALA A 496 18.59 15.08 5.49
N LEU A 497 19.58 14.60 4.74
CA LEU A 497 19.45 13.40 3.91
C LEU A 497 20.73 12.57 3.91
N ARG A 498 20.70 11.44 4.64
CA ARG A 498 21.76 10.42 4.63
C ARG A 498 21.47 9.37 3.54
N THR A 499 21.85 9.64 2.30
CA THR A 499 21.78 8.64 1.21
C THR A 499 23.04 8.68 0.34
N SER A 500 23.34 7.56 -0.33
CA SER A 500 24.57 7.33 -1.09
C SER A 500 24.41 7.52 -2.61
N SER A 501 23.41 8.29 -3.05
CA SER A 501 22.91 8.19 -4.42
C SER A 501 22.36 9.48 -5.03
N LEU A 502 22.85 10.65 -4.62
CA LEU A 502 22.67 11.86 -5.43
C LEU A 502 23.48 11.68 -6.72
N LEU A 503 22.79 11.47 -7.84
CA LEU A 503 23.43 11.05 -9.09
C LEU A 503 24.17 12.16 -9.84
N LEU A 504 23.98 13.43 -9.44
CA LEU A 504 24.56 14.56 -10.15
C LEU A 504 24.94 15.68 -9.19
N ASP A 505 26.21 16.09 -9.25
CA ASP A 505 26.80 17.20 -8.48
C ASP A 505 26.14 18.56 -8.77
N SER A 506 25.21 18.62 -9.72
CA SER A 506 24.65 19.85 -10.32
C SER A 506 23.23 20.19 -9.85
N TRP A 507 22.59 19.38 -9.00
CA TRP A 507 21.18 19.57 -8.64
C TRP A 507 21.01 20.23 -7.28
N THR A 508 20.55 21.48 -7.32
CA THR A 508 20.31 22.31 -6.14
C THR A 508 19.07 21.83 -5.41
N PRO A 509 19.13 21.49 -4.10
CA PRO A 509 17.94 21.39 -3.28
C PRO A 509 17.25 22.75 -3.22
N ARG A 510 15.92 22.78 -3.36
CA ARG A 510 15.12 24.01 -3.38
C ARG A 510 14.05 23.97 -2.31
N TRP A 511 13.91 25.05 -1.54
CA TRP A 511 12.82 25.18 -0.60
C TRP A 511 11.49 25.40 -1.33
N SER A 512 10.40 24.85 -0.78
CA SER A 512 9.05 25.25 -1.16
C SER A 512 8.82 26.72 -0.78
N PRO A 513 7.94 27.46 -1.49
CA PRO A 513 7.70 28.88 -1.21
C PRO A 513 7.23 29.16 0.23
N ASP A 514 6.57 28.19 0.85
CA ASP A 514 6.11 28.25 2.25
C ASP A 514 7.18 27.82 3.28
N GLY A 515 8.36 27.41 2.83
CA GLY A 515 9.48 27.00 3.68
C GLY A 515 9.30 25.68 4.44
N ARG A 516 8.22 24.93 4.15
CA ARG A 516 7.92 23.66 4.84
C ARG A 516 8.72 22.48 4.31
N PHE A 517 9.02 22.47 3.02
CA PHE A 517 9.62 21.34 2.33
C PHE A 517 10.88 21.73 1.55
N ILE A 518 11.74 20.75 1.32
CA ILE A 518 12.90 20.81 0.44
C ILE A 518 12.64 19.83 -0.69
N LEU A 519 12.59 20.35 -1.91
CA LEU A 519 12.48 19.61 -3.16
C LEU A 519 13.89 19.30 -3.67
N TYR A 520 14.13 18.05 -4.02
CA TYR A 520 15.44 17.57 -4.44
C TYR A 520 15.29 16.44 -5.47
N ALA A 521 16.39 16.14 -6.14
CA ALA A 521 16.49 15.02 -7.04
C ALA A 521 17.49 14.03 -6.48
N ALA A 522 17.09 12.77 -6.37
CA ALA A 522 17.94 11.68 -5.90
C ALA A 522 17.79 10.51 -6.85
N GLY A 523 18.89 9.85 -7.19
CA GLY A 523 18.81 8.55 -7.85
C GLY A 523 18.96 7.44 -6.86
N GLY A 524 18.77 6.21 -7.34
CA GLY A 524 19.14 5.04 -6.56
C GLY A 524 18.40 4.90 -5.24
N TYR A 525 17.10 5.20 -5.18
CA TYR A 525 16.27 4.37 -4.32
C TYR A 525 16.00 3.08 -5.09
N PRO A 526 16.66 1.94 -4.77
CA PRO A 526 15.84 0.77 -4.61
C PRO A 526 14.74 1.21 -3.60
N PRO A 527 13.44 1.22 -3.94
CA PRO A 527 12.40 1.45 -2.93
C PRO A 527 12.72 0.61 -1.68
N TYR A 528 12.35 1.01 -0.46
CA TYR A 528 12.66 0.25 0.78
C TYR A 528 12.47 -1.28 0.61
N SER A 529 11.49 -1.67 -0.20
CA SER A 529 11.19 -3.01 -0.71
C SER A 529 12.26 -3.69 -1.60
N SER A 530 13.43 -3.09 -1.83
CA SER A 530 14.53 -3.61 -2.65
C SER A 530 15.89 -3.53 -1.96
N VAL A 531 15.93 -3.08 -0.70
CA VAL A 531 16.93 -3.60 0.25
C VAL A 531 16.75 -5.12 0.28
N PRO A 532 17.79 -5.92 -0.05
CA PRO A 532 17.62 -7.37 -0.21
C PRO A 532 16.93 -8.03 0.97
N PHE A 533 17.27 -7.62 2.19
CA PHE A 533 16.62 -8.10 3.41
C PHE A 533 15.14 -7.75 3.47
N VAL A 534 14.76 -6.49 3.24
CA VAL A 534 13.35 -6.04 3.31
C VAL A 534 12.50 -6.70 2.22
N ARG A 535 13.03 -6.82 0.99
CA ARG A 535 12.36 -7.52 -0.12
C ARG A 535 12.09 -8.98 0.22
N GLN A 536 13.10 -9.66 0.76
CA GLN A 536 13.01 -11.06 1.17
C GLN A 536 12.06 -11.22 2.36
N ALA A 537 12.12 -10.32 3.35
CA ALA A 537 11.26 -10.33 4.53
C ALA A 537 9.79 -10.09 4.17
N LEU A 538 9.48 -9.07 3.37
CA LEU A 538 8.13 -8.80 2.89
C LEU A 538 7.60 -9.95 2.04
N GLY A 539 8.41 -10.50 1.14
CA GLY A 539 8.02 -11.66 0.35
C GLY A 539 7.78 -12.91 1.21
N ALA A 540 8.61 -13.19 2.19
CA ALA A 540 8.40 -14.30 3.12
C ALA A 540 7.12 -14.09 3.96
N ALA A 541 6.94 -12.88 4.50
CA ALA A 541 5.72 -12.50 5.23
C ALA A 541 4.47 -12.62 4.37
N SER A 542 4.55 -12.27 3.08
CA SER A 542 3.47 -12.42 2.10
C SER A 542 3.04 -13.87 1.97
N ILE A 543 3.99 -14.80 1.84
CA ILE A 543 3.71 -16.24 1.70
C ILE A 543 3.07 -16.76 2.98
N ILE A 544 3.57 -16.37 4.15
CA ILE A 544 3.04 -16.80 5.45
C ILE A 544 1.61 -16.30 5.66
N LEU A 545 1.36 -15.00 5.43
CA LEU A 545 0.04 -14.39 5.59
C LEU A 545 -0.97 -15.04 4.64
N GLN A 546 -0.63 -15.15 3.36
CA GLN A 546 -1.54 -15.71 2.35
C GLN A 546 -1.77 -17.22 2.54
N ALA A 547 -0.77 -17.98 3.04
CA ALA A 547 -0.95 -19.36 3.47
C ALA A 547 -1.96 -19.46 4.63
N ALA A 548 -1.88 -18.56 5.61
CA ALA A 548 -2.79 -18.54 6.75
C ALA A 548 -4.24 -18.25 6.32
N LEU A 549 -4.43 -17.26 5.43
CA LEU A 549 -5.76 -16.92 4.89
C LEU A 549 -6.34 -18.08 4.07
N LEU A 550 -5.55 -18.66 3.17
CA LEU A 550 -5.96 -19.83 2.37
C LEU A 550 -6.39 -21.00 3.26
N ILE A 551 -5.53 -21.42 4.19
CA ILE A 551 -5.83 -22.57 5.04
C ILE A 551 -6.95 -22.27 6.03
N GLY A 552 -7.06 -21.05 6.53
CA GLY A 552 -8.20 -20.60 7.33
C GLY A 552 -9.53 -20.84 6.61
N ILE A 553 -9.63 -20.43 5.34
CA ILE A 553 -10.83 -20.64 4.52
C ILE A 553 -11.07 -22.13 4.22
N VAL A 554 -10.03 -22.89 3.89
CA VAL A 554 -10.16 -24.33 3.60
C VAL A 554 -10.63 -25.11 4.84
N LEU A 555 -10.05 -24.83 6.02
CA LEU A 555 -10.45 -25.45 7.28
C LEU A 555 -11.86 -25.01 7.71
N LEU A 556 -12.25 -23.76 7.43
CA LEU A 556 -13.60 -23.27 7.64
C LEU A 556 -14.62 -24.10 6.85
N GLY A 557 -14.29 -24.43 5.59
CA GLY A 557 -15.09 -25.34 4.76
C GLY A 557 -15.22 -26.74 5.37
N LEU A 558 -14.10 -27.33 5.80
CA LEU A 558 -14.07 -28.67 6.43
C LEU A 558 -14.83 -28.76 7.76
N ARG A 559 -14.96 -27.65 8.50
CA ARG A 559 -15.63 -27.63 9.81
C ARG A 559 -17.13 -27.88 9.71
N GLY A 560 -17.78 -27.44 8.64
CA GLY A 560 -19.25 -27.50 8.53
C GLY A 560 -19.78 -28.23 7.29
N ALA A 561 -18.92 -28.71 6.39
CA ALA A 561 -19.29 -29.57 5.27
C ALA A 561 -18.10 -30.43 4.78
N THR A 562 -18.39 -31.55 4.12
CA THR A 562 -17.35 -32.27 3.35
C THR A 562 -17.06 -31.50 2.06
N LEU A 563 -15.84 -30.97 1.93
CA LEU A 563 -15.37 -30.35 0.69
C LEU A 563 -15.38 -31.40 -0.43
N PRO A 564 -16.14 -31.20 -1.51
CA PRO A 564 -16.07 -32.11 -2.63
C PRO A 564 -14.74 -31.98 -3.40
N VAL A 565 -14.34 -33.04 -4.09
CA VAL A 565 -13.25 -32.98 -5.09
C VAL A 565 -13.59 -31.90 -6.12
N GLY A 566 -12.61 -31.05 -6.42
CA GLY A 566 -12.72 -29.86 -7.27
C GLY A 566 -12.79 -28.55 -6.48
N SER A 567 -12.94 -28.62 -5.15
CA SER A 567 -13.05 -27.42 -4.31
C SER A 567 -11.76 -26.62 -4.27
N LEU A 568 -10.60 -27.28 -4.13
CA LEU A 568 -9.33 -26.57 -4.08
C LEU A 568 -8.98 -25.98 -5.45
N THR A 569 -9.29 -26.69 -6.53
CA THR A 569 -9.16 -26.16 -7.90
C THR A 569 -9.96 -24.88 -8.08
N LEU A 570 -11.24 -24.87 -7.68
CA LEU A 570 -12.08 -23.67 -7.78
C LEU A 570 -11.55 -22.52 -6.92
N ILE A 571 -11.25 -22.78 -5.64
CA ILE A 571 -10.80 -21.75 -4.68
C ILE A 571 -9.49 -21.12 -5.15
N LEU A 572 -8.47 -21.93 -5.49
CA LEU A 572 -7.15 -21.43 -5.88
C LEU A 572 -7.19 -20.75 -7.24
N THR A 573 -7.93 -21.30 -8.21
CA THR A 573 -7.97 -20.74 -9.56
C THR A 573 -8.74 -19.44 -9.61
N LEU A 574 -9.89 -19.35 -8.92
CA LEU A 574 -10.65 -18.11 -8.85
C LEU A 574 -9.84 -17.00 -8.17
N ASN A 575 -9.22 -17.32 -7.04
CA ASN A 575 -8.39 -16.36 -6.32
C ASN A 575 -7.20 -15.89 -7.17
N ALA A 576 -6.49 -16.83 -7.80
CA ALA A 576 -5.36 -16.50 -8.67
C ALA A 576 -5.79 -15.67 -9.88
N ALA A 577 -6.89 -16.02 -10.55
CA ALA A 577 -7.38 -15.24 -11.69
C ALA A 577 -7.70 -13.80 -11.31
N LEU A 578 -8.43 -13.60 -10.20
CA LEU A 578 -8.79 -12.27 -9.72
C LEU A 578 -7.57 -11.45 -9.28
N MET A 579 -6.61 -12.06 -8.57
CA MET A 579 -5.36 -11.38 -8.19
C MET A 579 -4.45 -11.10 -9.39
N SER A 580 -4.41 -11.99 -10.37
CA SER A 580 -3.63 -11.80 -11.61
C SER A 580 -4.18 -10.67 -12.48
N VAL A 581 -5.49 -10.40 -12.45
CA VAL A 581 -6.09 -9.23 -13.12
C VAL A 581 -5.54 -7.93 -12.52
N LEU A 582 -5.37 -7.87 -11.19
CA LEU A 582 -4.89 -6.65 -10.53
C LEU A 582 -3.41 -6.36 -10.79
N GLY A 583 -2.56 -7.39 -10.88
CA GLY A 583 -1.10 -7.27 -11.02
C GLY A 583 -0.53 -7.65 -12.39
N ASP A 584 -1.38 -7.87 -13.40
CA ASP A 584 -1.02 -8.37 -14.74
C ASP A 584 -0.18 -9.67 -14.75
N GLN A 585 -0.36 -10.53 -13.74
CA GLN A 585 0.39 -11.78 -13.57
C GLN A 585 -0.36 -13.01 -14.10
N TYR A 586 -0.96 -12.92 -15.30
CA TYR A 586 -1.79 -14.02 -15.87
C TYR A 586 -1.03 -15.34 -16.07
N ARG A 587 0.31 -15.26 -16.19
CA ARG A 587 1.24 -16.38 -16.36
C ARG A 587 1.22 -17.37 -15.19
N LEU A 588 0.76 -16.93 -14.02
CA LEU A 588 0.74 -17.72 -12.79
C LEU A 588 -0.58 -18.49 -12.59
N ILE A 589 -1.62 -18.20 -13.38
CA ILE A 589 -2.91 -18.89 -13.30
C ILE A 589 -2.78 -20.40 -13.54
N PRO A 590 -2.02 -20.90 -14.53
CA PRO A 590 -1.82 -22.35 -14.70
C PRO A 590 -1.22 -23.04 -13.48
N ALA A 591 -0.33 -22.38 -12.74
CA ALA A 591 0.23 -22.93 -11.50
C ALA A 591 -0.85 -23.11 -10.42
N ALA A 592 -1.80 -22.18 -10.30
CA ALA A 592 -2.91 -22.29 -9.37
C ALA A 592 -3.89 -23.43 -9.76
N ILE A 593 -4.12 -23.63 -11.06
CA ILE A 593 -4.93 -24.76 -11.57
C ILE A 593 -4.26 -26.10 -11.20
N VAL A 594 -2.97 -26.25 -11.50
CA VAL A 594 -2.22 -27.48 -11.19
C VAL A 594 -2.16 -27.72 -9.68
N ALA A 595 -1.88 -26.68 -8.88
CA ALA A 595 -1.90 -26.78 -7.42
C ALA A 595 -3.28 -27.20 -6.88
N GLY A 596 -4.35 -26.67 -7.47
CA GLY A 596 -5.72 -27.05 -7.20
C GLY A 596 -6.01 -28.53 -7.44
N LEU A 597 -5.65 -29.03 -8.63
CA LEU A 597 -5.84 -30.44 -9.00
C LEU A 597 -5.06 -31.38 -8.07
N LEU A 598 -3.81 -31.03 -7.76
CA LEU A 598 -2.99 -31.78 -6.81
C LEU A 598 -3.56 -31.71 -5.38
N GLY A 599 -4.04 -30.55 -4.96
CA GLY A 599 -4.72 -30.40 -3.67
C GLY A 599 -5.99 -31.24 -3.58
N ASP A 600 -6.81 -31.27 -4.64
CA ASP A 600 -8.02 -32.09 -4.72
C ASP A 600 -7.70 -33.60 -4.75
N LEU A 601 -6.55 -34.00 -5.33
CA LEU A 601 -6.04 -35.36 -5.23
C LEU A 601 -5.68 -35.72 -3.77
N VAL A 602 -5.04 -34.82 -3.03
CA VAL A 602 -4.75 -35.00 -1.60
C VAL A 602 -6.04 -35.06 -0.78
N LEU A 603 -7.01 -34.19 -1.07
CA LEU A 603 -8.34 -34.19 -0.45
C LEU A 603 -9.03 -35.55 -0.64
N TRP A 604 -9.03 -36.05 -1.88
CA TRP A 604 -9.60 -37.36 -2.22
C TRP A 604 -8.90 -38.53 -1.51
N ARG A 605 -7.56 -38.47 -1.43
CA ARG A 605 -6.74 -39.56 -0.87
C ARG A 605 -6.73 -39.61 0.65
N LEU A 606 -6.64 -38.45 1.31
CA LEU A 606 -6.56 -38.35 2.78
C LEU A 606 -7.94 -38.36 3.45
N ARG A 607 -8.98 -37.92 2.71
CA ARG A 607 -10.36 -37.76 3.20
C ARG A 607 -10.38 -37.06 4.57
N PRO A 608 -9.85 -35.83 4.66
CA PRO A 608 -9.77 -35.09 5.91
C PRO A 608 -11.17 -34.87 6.48
N ALA A 609 -11.33 -35.23 7.75
CA ALA A 609 -12.58 -35.14 8.50
C ALA A 609 -12.26 -34.84 9.97
N VAL A 610 -13.16 -34.20 10.71
CA VAL A 610 -12.92 -33.80 12.11
C VAL A 610 -12.63 -35.00 13.00
N GLU A 611 -13.20 -36.15 12.67
CA GLU A 611 -13.00 -37.45 13.33
C GLU A 611 -11.62 -38.06 13.03
N ARG A 612 -10.91 -37.53 12.01
CA ARG A 612 -9.59 -37.99 11.55
C ARG A 612 -8.57 -36.85 11.65
N PRO A 613 -8.20 -36.43 12.87
CA PRO A 613 -7.38 -35.25 13.08
C PRO A 613 -6.01 -35.32 12.39
N ALA A 614 -5.40 -36.52 12.31
CA ALA A 614 -4.16 -36.73 11.58
C ALA A 614 -4.30 -36.43 10.08
N SER A 615 -5.41 -36.85 9.45
CA SER A 615 -5.68 -36.55 8.03
C SER A 615 -5.86 -35.06 7.80
N VAL A 616 -6.56 -34.34 8.68
CA VAL A 616 -6.76 -32.88 8.59
C VAL A 616 -5.43 -32.13 8.74
N ARG A 617 -4.59 -32.52 9.70
CA ARG A 617 -3.27 -31.93 9.93
C ARG A 617 -2.35 -32.10 8.71
N LEU A 618 -2.27 -33.32 8.17
CA LEU A 618 -1.48 -33.60 6.99
C LEU A 618 -2.01 -32.85 5.76
N PHE A 619 -3.33 -32.76 5.61
CA PHE A 619 -3.97 -31.99 4.54
C PHE A 619 -3.66 -30.49 4.67
N ALA A 620 -3.80 -29.92 5.87
CA ALA A 620 -3.54 -28.50 6.14
C ALA A 620 -2.07 -28.11 5.93
N PHE A 621 -1.14 -29.04 6.17
CA PHE A 621 0.27 -28.87 5.82
C PHE A 621 0.50 -28.96 4.30
N ALA A 622 -0.09 -29.97 3.65
CA ALA A 622 0.18 -30.28 2.24
C ALA A 622 -0.33 -29.22 1.26
N VAL A 623 -1.51 -28.64 1.49
CA VAL A 623 -2.14 -27.68 0.56
C VAL A 623 -1.27 -26.45 0.26
N PRO A 624 -0.77 -25.68 1.26
CA PRO A 624 0.10 -24.54 0.99
C PRO A 624 1.45 -24.97 0.42
N VAL A 625 2.00 -26.12 0.84
CA VAL A 625 3.24 -26.67 0.28
C VAL A 625 3.10 -26.93 -1.21
N ILE A 626 2.01 -27.55 -1.64
CA ILE A 626 1.70 -27.81 -3.04
C ILE A 626 1.56 -26.48 -3.80
N PHE A 627 0.76 -25.54 -3.28
CA PHE A 627 0.52 -24.27 -3.93
C PHE A 627 1.81 -23.47 -4.15
N TYR A 628 2.62 -23.30 -3.11
CA TYR A 628 3.86 -22.53 -3.23
C TYR A 628 4.95 -23.29 -4.01
N SER A 629 4.94 -24.63 -4.04
CA SER A 629 5.82 -25.39 -4.93
C SER A 629 5.48 -25.15 -6.40
N CYS A 630 4.19 -25.19 -6.76
CA CYS A 630 3.72 -24.87 -8.11
C CYS A 630 4.01 -23.41 -8.49
N TYR A 631 3.80 -22.46 -7.57
CA TYR A 631 4.14 -21.05 -7.75
C TYR A 631 5.64 -20.85 -8.04
N MET A 632 6.52 -21.43 -7.24
CA MET A 632 7.97 -21.31 -7.43
C MET A 632 8.42 -21.98 -8.73
N LEU A 633 7.84 -23.13 -9.08
CA LEU A 633 8.08 -23.76 -10.38
C LEU A 633 7.65 -22.85 -11.53
N ALA A 634 6.48 -22.23 -11.46
CA ALA A 634 6.02 -21.31 -12.49
C ALA A 634 6.93 -20.08 -12.62
N LEU A 635 7.40 -19.51 -11.50
CA LEU A 635 8.41 -18.44 -11.55
C LEU A 635 9.69 -18.92 -12.24
N GLN A 636 10.19 -20.11 -11.88
CA GLN A 636 11.39 -20.67 -12.47
C GLN A 636 11.26 -20.88 -13.99
N LEU A 637 10.08 -21.33 -14.45
CA LEU A 637 9.80 -21.58 -15.87
C LEU A 637 9.58 -20.29 -16.69
N THR A 638 9.15 -19.20 -16.05
CA THR A 638 8.72 -17.98 -16.78
C THR A 638 9.69 -16.82 -16.67
N GLY A 639 10.49 -16.74 -15.60
CA GLY A 639 11.40 -15.61 -15.35
C GLY A 639 12.58 -15.91 -14.42
N GLY A 640 12.66 -17.12 -13.85
CA GLY A 640 13.66 -17.51 -12.88
C GLY A 640 13.34 -17.05 -11.45
N ILE A 641 13.90 -17.74 -10.46
CA ILE A 641 13.81 -17.40 -9.04
C ILE A 641 15.01 -16.53 -8.64
N GLY A 642 14.74 -15.40 -7.99
CA GLY A 642 15.77 -14.47 -7.48
C GLY A 642 16.22 -14.75 -6.03
N TRP A 643 15.54 -15.67 -5.35
CA TRP A 643 15.84 -16.07 -3.98
C TRP A 643 16.88 -17.19 -3.91
N SER A 644 17.64 -17.23 -2.81
CA SER A 644 18.50 -18.37 -2.52
C SER A 644 17.68 -19.63 -2.26
N ILE A 645 18.28 -20.80 -2.50
CA ILE A 645 17.62 -22.10 -2.29
C ILE A 645 17.07 -22.26 -0.87
N HIS A 646 17.78 -21.74 0.13
CA HIS A 646 17.35 -21.77 1.52
C HIS A 646 16.06 -20.97 1.74
N LEU A 647 15.92 -19.81 1.10
CA LEU A 647 14.79 -18.92 1.33
C LEU A 647 13.51 -19.45 0.68
N TRP A 648 13.56 -19.88 -0.58
CA TRP A 648 12.34 -20.36 -1.24
C TRP A 648 11.92 -21.77 -0.78
N LEU A 649 12.85 -22.70 -0.52
CA LEU A 649 12.49 -23.98 0.10
C LEU A 649 12.02 -23.79 1.55
N GLY A 650 12.68 -22.93 2.32
CA GLY A 650 12.29 -22.63 3.69
C GLY A 650 10.90 -22.03 3.80
N THR A 651 10.55 -21.06 2.94
CA THR A 651 9.22 -20.44 2.94
C THR A 651 8.10 -21.39 2.53
N ILE A 652 8.34 -22.34 1.61
CA ILE A 652 7.37 -23.41 1.29
C ILE A 652 7.07 -24.25 2.54
N VAL A 653 8.11 -24.67 3.27
CA VAL A 653 7.93 -25.49 4.49
C VAL A 653 7.23 -24.70 5.59
N VAL A 654 7.62 -23.43 5.81
CA VAL A 654 6.98 -22.57 6.81
C VAL A 654 5.50 -22.35 6.48
N ALA A 655 5.13 -22.18 5.22
CA ALA A 655 3.72 -22.09 4.81
C ALA A 655 2.94 -23.37 5.19
N GLY A 656 3.56 -24.55 5.03
CA GLY A 656 3.04 -25.82 5.53
C GLY A 656 2.86 -25.85 7.05
N ILE A 657 3.87 -25.39 7.81
CA ILE A 657 3.81 -25.32 9.28
C ILE A 657 2.68 -24.40 9.75
N VAL A 658 2.48 -23.25 9.10
CA VAL A 658 1.36 -22.34 9.40
C VAL A 658 0.02 -23.07 9.24
N GLY A 659 -0.16 -23.79 8.14
CA GLY A 659 -1.38 -24.58 7.92
C GLY A 659 -1.57 -25.69 8.96
N LEU A 660 -0.48 -26.38 9.32
CA LEU A 660 -0.49 -27.37 10.39
C LEU A 660 -0.91 -26.76 11.74
N LEU A 661 -0.33 -25.61 12.13
CA LEU A 661 -0.66 -24.93 13.39
C LEU A 661 -2.12 -24.46 13.42
N LEU A 662 -2.63 -23.90 12.32
CA LEU A 662 -4.04 -23.52 12.20
C LEU A 662 -4.98 -24.72 12.40
N SER A 663 -4.60 -25.91 11.93
CA SER A 663 -5.42 -27.12 12.13
C SER A 663 -5.59 -27.51 13.61
N TYR A 664 -4.63 -27.16 14.48
CA TYR A 664 -4.76 -27.37 15.93
C TYR A 664 -5.73 -26.39 16.59
N LEU A 665 -5.92 -25.20 16.03
CA LEU A 665 -6.90 -24.23 16.54
C LEU A 665 -8.33 -24.59 16.16
N VAL A 666 -8.52 -25.31 15.05
CA VAL A 666 -9.85 -25.64 14.51
C VAL A 666 -10.37 -26.98 15.06
N LEU A 667 -9.50 -27.95 15.32
CA LEU A 667 -9.89 -29.26 15.84
C LEU A 667 -9.98 -29.24 17.38
N PRO A 668 -11.02 -29.83 17.98
CA PRO A 668 -11.07 -29.98 19.43
C PRO A 668 -9.91 -30.86 19.93
N PRO A 669 -9.37 -30.61 21.14
CA PRO A 669 -8.39 -31.50 21.74
C PRO A 669 -9.01 -32.91 21.89
N PRO A 670 -8.21 -33.98 21.74
CA PRO A 670 -8.72 -35.32 21.99
C PRO A 670 -9.25 -35.38 23.42
N SER A 671 -10.55 -35.64 23.57
CA SER A 671 -11.14 -35.83 24.88
C SER A 671 -10.46 -37.02 25.56
N MET A 672 -10.14 -36.88 26.85
CA MET A 672 -9.83 -38.02 27.72
C MET A 672 -11.10 -38.85 27.95
N ALA A 673 -11.64 -39.44 26.88
CA ALA A 673 -12.86 -40.24 26.89
C ALA A 673 -12.49 -41.71 26.69
N SER A 674 -11.93 -42.29 27.75
CA SER A 674 -12.05 -43.73 28.05
C SER A 674 -11.93 -43.93 29.56
N SER A 675 -12.97 -43.55 30.31
CA SER A 675 -13.32 -44.33 31.50
C SER A 675 -14.47 -45.25 31.07
N PRO A 676 -14.22 -46.54 30.80
CA PRO A 676 -15.30 -47.48 30.55
C PRO A 676 -16.15 -47.56 31.82
N SER A 677 -17.44 -47.27 31.71
CA SER A 677 -18.42 -47.58 32.73
C SER A 677 -18.32 -49.08 33.07
N ARG A 678 -17.96 -49.40 34.32
CA ARG A 678 -18.07 -50.76 34.85
C ARG A 678 -19.51 -51.26 34.64
N PRO A 679 -19.70 -52.51 34.17
CA PRO A 679 -21.02 -53.11 34.18
C PRO A 679 -21.45 -53.31 35.64
N THR A 680 -22.57 -52.71 36.03
CA THR A 680 -23.27 -53.10 37.25
C THR A 680 -23.97 -54.43 36.97
N SER A 681 -23.48 -55.47 37.65
CA SER A 681 -24.13 -56.78 37.81
C SER A 681 -25.47 -56.67 38.53
#